data_AF-A0A8H2WZ32-F1
#
_entry.id   AF-A0A8H2WZ32-F1
#
_cell.length_a   1.000
_cell.length_b   1.000
_cell.length_c   1.000
_cell.angle_alpha   90.00
_cell.angle_beta   90.00
_cell.angle_gamma   90.00
#
_symmetry.space_group_name_H-M   'P 1'
#
loop_
_entity.id
_entity.type
_entity.pdbx_description
1 polymer ?
#
loop_
_entity_poly.entity_id
_entity_poly.type
_entity_poly.pdbx_seq_one_letter_code
_entity_poly.pdbx_strand_id
1 'polypeptide(L)'
;MSGAPRACPLTTIGYDPKEEGFYLLERHYARLTAAAKELLPGLNLVPKFEELIEALWRCIDILGRDVRQRVRVVLDQNGQYQITATQLPKTTTRLLPLRLDTVPTPVTPLAAHKSTARYIYEMARARVHADYASNEPLCDSPFDVLMWNPSGDITETSIANFAVYLHGSELLSAVPDWSRGPQELAKGTYVTPCLSKGLIAGVMRAEFLENGTMVEGTITKEDLLRYAKSPNSYTMVCFNAVRGMYPVCLIGIQPELQPQFGCLPETKQGYSAPHNPAAPALPKPLDLHISGATPNTTPELTPVSSIRHSNSSSPPRTHSEIDVIPEAHPPLVESIISTPFPWRRGVIIDCYDSYTNNLLQLFEQDCQSPTTPSGCFDAILSAHVAVIRADQISWSEFRSQVLPDIDFVILSPGPGSPHVPADIGVGGDLLLAMTSEDSGVQPIPIFGICLGHQALAALLGGKVVPAKELVHGRNVPIQHNGESIFKGLNPERVLQQVRYNSLTVDHTAIPSQLDVIATNPEDGEVMGLQHKTLPLYSVQFHPESIYSRRSNHGIDAGKHILRNFMDIVDDFWAANDRPERLPLPINIRKLCVLNTVFSDIDDSQPAENKAEASSRRDPIYSVQRHDIGSLVPSFARNQLDLVFEATTYSSTSPFFWLDSAAAASGDSFARFSYMGPASLDACISYDLASDRVTYGSNKSVQLEEGDTFWCWMDRVQSDLASLVDLEEGPEGLQCGFVGYFGYEMKAGALPGYGRSSIEKPSAPQPPDAQFMFADRLIAYDHWNKTWFALGLVRNETKDHARSLLEQEMGLQIGMSSSEYAGWIEEIHQKLSNLAASGEPAIPSSHIEPLPLSFTYNSTSDAYKSAIQACQSHIADGNSYELCLTGQYTASAREQNLDYWAIYKHFRIQNPASHAAFISFPATQTNIMSCSPELFIRFDGTNGRQAVMKPIKGTLKRSKCKCGGLCKLPACGPRKAECDTVRYKADEERVRAFVNNPKETAENLMIADLIRANLIEFCGTSSVDVPKLFALETYENVYSLVSTVTGEMLPSVGTVEGVRRCFPPGSMTGAPKLRSVQILEGLETSSRRGIYSGCLGFLSLNNRAVFSVVIRTLIAHQDQLTYGAGGAITWLSDANGEWDEVVLKARSVLKDRVSE
;
A
#
# COMPACT_ATOMS: atom_id res chain seq x y z
N MET A 1 31.19 10.88 -21.73
CA MET A 1 31.55 10.94 -20.29
C MET A 1 30.88 12.15 -19.67
N SER A 2 29.80 11.94 -18.91
CA SER A 2 29.16 12.89 -17.99
C SER A 2 27.96 12.17 -17.34
N GLY A 3 27.41 12.67 -16.24
CA GLY A 3 26.15 12.15 -15.66
C GLY A 3 26.25 11.28 -14.41
N ALA A 4 27.43 11.09 -13.81
CA ALA A 4 27.47 10.69 -12.40
C ALA A 4 27.03 11.89 -11.53
N PRO A 5 26.10 11.73 -10.56
CA PRO A 5 25.66 12.83 -9.72
C PRO A 5 26.84 13.32 -8.86
N ARG A 6 27.24 14.58 -9.07
CA ARG A 6 28.28 15.23 -8.26
C ARG A 6 27.78 15.42 -6.83
N ALA A 7 28.61 15.05 -5.85
CA ALA A 7 28.24 15.17 -4.45
C ALA A 7 28.07 16.64 -4.05
N CYS A 8 26.93 16.95 -3.41
CA CYS A 8 26.63 18.28 -2.92
C CYS A 8 26.83 18.36 -1.39
N PRO A 9 27.23 19.52 -0.83
CA PRO A 9 27.24 19.76 0.61
C PRO A 9 25.85 19.59 1.22
N LEU A 10 25.79 18.96 2.38
CA LEU A 10 24.55 18.59 3.06
C LEU A 10 24.71 18.77 4.57
N THR A 11 23.68 19.32 5.22
CA THR A 11 23.53 19.34 6.67
C THR A 11 22.09 19.03 7.06
N THR A 12 21.83 18.63 8.30
CA THR A 12 20.49 18.28 8.79
C THR A 12 20.36 18.67 10.25
N ILE A 13 19.32 19.44 10.56
CA ILE A 13 19.17 20.28 11.74
C ILE A 13 17.87 19.88 12.44
N GLY A 14 17.87 19.87 13.77
CA GLY A 14 16.65 19.80 14.57
C GLY A 14 16.06 21.20 14.80
N TYR A 15 14.75 21.33 14.60
CA TYR A 15 13.97 22.46 15.08
C TYR A 15 13.07 21.98 16.22
N ASP A 16 13.09 22.67 17.36
CA ASP A 16 12.24 22.34 18.52
C ASP A 16 11.40 23.56 18.94
N PRO A 17 10.05 23.44 18.97
CA PRO A 17 9.17 24.53 19.39
C PRO A 17 9.46 25.03 20.80
N LYS A 18 10.02 24.19 21.68
CA LYS A 18 10.30 24.55 23.08
C LYS A 18 11.58 25.36 23.28
N GLU A 19 12.45 25.38 22.29
CA GLU A 19 13.71 26.13 22.29
C GLU A 19 13.67 27.31 21.29
N GLU A 20 12.48 27.57 20.72
CA GLU A 20 12.17 28.63 19.73
C GLU A 20 13.16 28.73 18.54
N GLY A 21 13.87 27.65 18.20
CA GLY A 21 15.00 27.76 17.28
C GLY A 21 15.58 26.48 16.71
N PHE A 22 16.62 26.67 15.91
CA PHE A 22 17.36 25.64 15.18
C PHE A 22 18.61 25.23 15.97
N TYR A 23 18.65 23.97 16.41
CA TYR A 23 19.70 23.48 17.31
C TYR A 23 21.09 23.52 16.64
N LEU A 24 22.04 24.19 17.31
CA LEU A 24 23.45 24.38 16.86
C LEU A 24 23.62 25.01 15.46
N LEU A 25 22.70 25.90 15.04
CA LEU A 25 22.63 26.42 13.67
C LEU A 25 23.96 27.01 13.13
N GLU A 26 24.69 27.80 13.93
CA GLU A 26 26.00 28.36 13.52
C GLU A 26 27.01 27.28 13.14
N ARG A 27 27.08 26.18 13.91
CA ARG A 27 27.95 25.04 13.60
C ARG A 27 27.46 24.25 12.39
N HIS A 28 26.14 24.15 12.20
CA HIS A 28 25.57 23.56 10.98
C HIS A 28 25.92 24.36 9.72
N TYR A 29 25.92 25.70 9.79
CA TYR A 29 26.40 26.59 8.74
C TYR A 29 27.91 26.45 8.51
N ALA A 30 28.73 26.58 9.56
CA ALA A 30 30.20 26.47 9.45
C ALA A 30 30.64 25.13 8.82
N ARG A 31 29.97 24.02 9.19
CA ARG A 31 30.17 22.71 8.54
C ARG A 31 29.78 22.74 7.06
N LEU A 32 28.63 23.31 6.71
CA LEU A 32 28.15 23.37 5.34
C LEU A 32 29.10 24.21 4.45
N THR A 33 29.60 25.34 4.97
CA THR A 33 30.63 26.18 4.34
C THR A 33 31.96 25.43 4.15
N ALA A 34 32.38 24.62 5.14
CA ALA A 34 33.59 23.80 5.01
C ALA A 34 33.44 22.72 3.93
N ALA A 35 32.33 21.97 3.95
CA ALA A 35 32.01 20.97 2.92
C ALA A 35 31.84 21.59 1.52
N ALA A 36 31.32 22.83 1.41
CA ALA A 36 31.24 23.55 0.14
C ALA A 36 32.62 23.87 -0.45
N LYS A 37 33.59 24.31 0.36
CA LYS A 37 34.96 24.58 -0.10
C LYS A 37 35.67 23.33 -0.63
N GLU A 38 35.34 22.15 -0.11
CA GLU A 38 35.95 20.87 -0.50
C GLU A 38 35.25 20.22 -1.70
N LEU A 39 33.90 20.18 -1.70
CA LEU A 39 33.11 19.48 -2.71
C LEU A 39 32.78 20.36 -3.94
N LEU A 40 32.74 21.69 -3.78
CA LEU A 40 32.38 22.66 -4.82
C LEU A 40 33.50 23.71 -5.05
N PRO A 41 34.72 23.31 -5.46
CA PRO A 41 35.86 24.24 -5.61
C PRO A 41 35.69 25.30 -6.71
N GLY A 42 34.62 25.27 -7.50
CA GLY A 42 34.24 26.31 -8.46
C GLY A 42 33.21 27.32 -7.94
N LEU A 43 32.75 27.20 -6.69
CA LEU A 43 31.76 28.10 -6.10
C LEU A 43 32.45 29.35 -5.54
N ASN A 44 32.26 30.50 -6.21
CA ASN A 44 32.95 31.75 -5.88
C ASN A 44 32.62 32.31 -4.48
N LEU A 45 31.40 32.06 -3.97
CA LEU A 45 30.98 32.45 -2.63
C LEU A 45 29.93 31.46 -2.11
N VAL A 46 29.99 31.13 -0.81
CA VAL A 46 28.88 30.47 -0.11
C VAL A 46 27.90 31.56 0.37
N PRO A 47 26.57 31.37 0.31
CA PRO A 47 25.61 32.33 0.84
C PRO A 47 25.88 32.69 2.30
N LYS A 48 25.41 33.86 2.73
CA LYS A 48 25.61 34.31 4.11
C LYS A 48 24.75 33.52 5.10
N PHE A 49 25.03 33.73 6.38
CA PHE A 49 24.33 33.04 7.47
C PHE A 49 22.87 33.49 7.60
N GLU A 50 22.62 34.78 7.36
CA GLU A 50 21.29 35.40 7.37
C GLU A 50 20.39 34.81 6.27
N GLU A 51 20.95 34.55 5.08
CA GLU A 51 20.24 33.91 3.96
C GLU A 51 19.83 32.46 4.30
N LEU A 52 20.64 31.74 5.07
CA LEU A 52 20.28 30.41 5.58
C LEU A 52 19.17 30.51 6.64
N ILE A 53 19.24 31.49 7.55
CA ILE A 53 18.21 31.72 8.58
C ILE A 53 16.86 31.98 7.93
N GLU A 54 16.78 32.90 6.96
CA GLU A 54 15.53 33.19 6.24
C GLU A 54 14.97 31.97 5.52
N ALA A 55 15.81 31.23 4.79
CA ALA A 55 15.38 30.04 4.06
C ALA A 55 14.89 28.92 5.01
N LEU A 56 15.50 28.79 6.19
CA LEU A 56 15.09 27.83 7.23
C LEU A 56 13.72 28.16 7.82
N TRP A 57 13.48 29.41 8.22
CA TRP A 57 12.18 29.85 8.75
C TRP A 57 11.06 29.65 7.73
N ARG A 58 11.26 30.11 6.48
CA ARG A 58 10.30 29.91 5.38
C ARG A 58 9.98 28.42 5.12
N CYS A 59 10.89 27.50 5.43
CA CYS A 59 10.69 26.07 5.23
C CYS A 59 9.90 25.40 6.36
N ILE A 60 10.12 25.80 7.62
CA ILE A 60 9.38 25.21 8.76
C ILE A 60 7.97 25.75 8.91
N ASP A 61 7.71 26.97 8.42
CA ASP A 61 6.38 27.58 8.42
C ASP A 61 5.35 26.76 7.62
N ILE A 62 5.81 25.93 6.69
CA ILE A 62 5.00 24.98 5.90
C ILE A 62 4.40 23.86 6.78
N LEU A 63 5.00 23.56 7.94
CA LEU A 63 4.59 22.46 8.83
C LEU A 63 4.23 22.92 10.26
N GLY A 64 4.13 24.23 10.50
CA GLY A 64 3.80 24.83 11.81
C GLY A 64 5.00 24.93 12.78
N ARG A 65 5.16 26.10 13.41
CA ARG A 65 6.25 26.39 14.36
C ARG A 65 6.11 25.67 15.69
N ASP A 66 4.92 25.23 16.02
CA ASP A 66 4.55 24.49 17.23
C ASP A 66 4.84 22.97 17.14
N VAL A 67 5.37 22.51 16.00
CA VAL A 67 5.74 21.11 15.72
C VAL A 67 7.28 20.95 15.76
N ARG A 68 7.77 19.84 16.34
CA ARG A 68 9.20 19.46 16.28
C ARG A 68 9.54 18.93 14.89
N GLN A 69 10.54 19.50 14.21
CA GLN A 69 10.84 19.20 12.81
C GLN A 69 12.31 18.79 12.59
N ARG A 70 12.54 17.87 11.66
CA ARG A 70 13.84 17.61 11.05
C ARG A 70 13.92 18.40 9.75
N VAL A 71 14.85 19.34 9.70
CA VAL A 71 15.06 20.22 8.56
C VAL A 71 16.37 19.87 7.87
N ARG A 72 16.35 19.66 6.57
CA ARG A 72 17.48 19.17 5.78
C ARG A 72 17.87 20.21 4.74
N VAL A 73 19.12 20.66 4.78
CA VAL A 73 19.66 21.72 3.94
C VAL A 73 20.74 21.15 3.01
N VAL A 74 20.52 21.22 1.71
CA VAL A 74 21.53 20.99 0.67
C VAL A 74 21.97 22.34 0.11
N LEU A 75 23.26 22.51 -0.15
CA LEU A 75 23.77 23.61 -0.98
C LEU A 75 24.06 23.05 -2.38
N ASP A 76 23.51 23.65 -3.43
CA ASP A 76 23.74 23.19 -4.80
C ASP A 76 24.95 23.83 -5.49
N GLN A 77 25.23 23.42 -6.73
CA GLN A 77 26.37 23.88 -7.53
C GLN A 77 26.30 25.38 -7.90
N ASN A 78 25.12 26.00 -7.82
CA ASN A 78 24.92 27.43 -8.07
C ASN A 78 24.99 28.27 -6.78
N GLY A 79 25.17 27.62 -5.62
CA GLY A 79 25.15 28.25 -4.32
C GLY A 79 23.74 28.49 -3.76
N GLN A 80 22.69 27.81 -4.25
CA GLN A 80 21.34 27.94 -3.69
C GLN A 80 21.09 26.90 -2.58
N TYR A 81 20.32 27.30 -1.56
CA TYR A 81 19.87 26.38 -0.50
C TYR A 81 18.59 25.65 -0.90
N GLN A 82 18.68 24.33 -1.03
CA GLN A 82 17.51 23.46 -1.17
C GLN A 82 17.17 22.90 0.21
N ILE A 83 16.08 23.38 0.80
CA ILE A 83 15.68 23.03 2.17
C ILE A 83 14.40 22.20 2.15
N THR A 84 14.37 21.12 2.94
CA THR A 84 13.21 20.23 3.10
C THR A 84 12.95 19.96 4.58
N ALA A 85 11.76 20.30 5.04
CA ALA A 85 11.29 20.03 6.39
C ALA A 85 10.46 18.74 6.45
N THR A 86 10.49 18.07 7.60
CA THR A 86 9.68 16.86 7.89
C THR A 86 9.41 16.78 9.39
N GLN A 87 8.20 16.43 9.80
CA GLN A 87 7.85 16.25 11.21
C GLN A 87 8.72 15.14 11.85
N LEU A 88 9.16 15.36 13.10
CA LEU A 88 9.82 14.33 13.91
C LEU A 88 8.77 13.59 14.77
N PRO A 89 8.67 12.25 14.67
CA PRO A 89 7.82 11.46 15.55
C PRO A 89 8.17 11.68 17.03
N LYS A 90 7.14 11.78 17.89
CA LYS A 90 7.30 11.88 19.34
C LYS A 90 8.04 10.65 19.87
N THR A 91 9.34 10.79 20.11
CA THR A 91 10.18 9.69 20.57
C THR A 91 9.98 9.51 22.08
N THR A 92 9.11 8.58 22.48
CA THR A 92 9.03 8.14 23.87
C THR A 92 10.38 7.56 24.30
N THR A 93 10.83 7.85 25.52
CA THR A 93 12.12 7.43 26.08
C THR A 93 12.17 5.94 26.39
N ARG A 94 12.19 5.12 25.34
CA ARG A 94 12.53 3.69 25.36
C ARG A 94 14.01 3.50 24.99
N LEU A 95 14.59 2.41 25.47
CA LEU A 95 15.90 1.92 25.04
C LEU A 95 15.79 1.44 23.59
N LEU A 96 16.58 1.99 22.67
CA LEU A 96 16.41 1.72 21.23
C LEU A 96 17.34 0.61 20.71
N PRO A 97 16.83 -0.34 19.91
CA PRO A 97 17.60 -1.49 19.44
C PRO A 97 18.61 -1.11 18.35
N LEU A 98 19.89 -1.36 18.61
CA LEU A 98 21.02 -1.09 17.74
C LEU A 98 21.66 -2.42 17.30
N ARG A 99 21.99 -2.57 16.01
CA ARG A 99 22.62 -3.81 15.50
C ARG A 99 23.96 -3.51 14.86
N LEU A 100 24.97 -4.34 15.13
CA LEU A 100 26.29 -4.21 14.50
C LEU A 100 26.25 -4.77 13.07
N ASP A 101 26.85 -4.05 12.11
CA ASP A 101 26.98 -4.47 10.72
C ASP A 101 27.75 -5.81 10.60
N THR A 102 27.29 -6.70 9.72
CA THR A 102 27.93 -8.00 9.47
C THR A 102 29.21 -7.90 8.63
N VAL A 103 29.43 -6.78 7.93
CA VAL A 103 30.61 -6.54 7.07
C VAL A 103 31.34 -5.25 7.49
N PRO A 104 32.70 -5.22 7.54
CA PRO A 104 33.43 -4.01 7.87
C PRO A 104 33.25 -2.93 6.78
N THR A 105 33.05 -1.69 7.22
CA THR A 105 32.90 -0.51 6.36
C THR A 105 34.26 -0.03 5.86
N PRO A 106 34.51 0.04 4.54
CA PRO A 106 35.78 0.52 4.00
C PRO A 106 36.04 1.99 4.34
N VAL A 107 37.17 2.29 4.96
CA VAL A 107 37.63 3.67 5.15
C VAL A 107 38.03 4.24 3.79
N THR A 108 37.34 5.30 3.34
CA THR A 108 37.66 6.01 2.10
C THR A 108 37.75 7.52 2.38
N PRO A 109 38.57 8.30 1.66
CA PRO A 109 38.65 9.75 1.87
C PRO A 109 37.30 10.45 1.70
N LEU A 110 36.49 9.97 0.75
CA LEU A 110 35.15 10.51 0.46
C LEU A 110 34.11 10.17 1.54
N ALA A 111 34.40 9.24 2.45
CA ALA A 111 33.52 8.93 3.58
C ALA A 111 33.44 10.08 4.61
N ALA A 112 34.33 11.08 4.57
CA ALA A 112 34.21 12.27 5.42
C ALA A 112 32.88 13.05 5.22
N HIS A 113 32.25 12.92 4.04
CA HIS A 113 31.02 13.61 3.67
C HIS A 113 29.87 12.62 3.42
N LYS A 114 28.84 12.64 4.29
CA LYS A 114 27.74 11.65 4.28
C LYS A 114 26.89 11.66 3.00
N SER A 115 26.96 12.73 2.21
CA SER A 115 26.33 12.81 0.87
C SER A 115 27.09 12.02 -0.20
N THR A 116 28.42 11.92 -0.10
CA THR A 116 29.28 11.30 -1.13
C THR A 116 29.34 9.78 -1.01
N ALA A 117 29.35 9.24 0.21
CA ALA A 117 29.46 7.81 0.49
C ALA A 117 28.12 7.14 0.88
N ARG A 118 26.99 7.79 0.58
CA ARG A 118 25.65 7.42 1.09
C ARG A 118 25.27 5.95 0.89
N TYR A 119 25.66 5.35 -0.24
CA TYR A 119 25.39 3.94 -0.56
C TYR A 119 25.95 2.97 0.50
N ILE A 120 27.05 3.31 1.19
CA ILE A 120 27.63 2.46 2.24
C ILE A 120 26.65 2.31 3.41
N TYR A 121 26.06 3.42 3.87
CA TYR A 121 25.08 3.48 4.95
C TYR A 121 23.71 2.88 4.59
N GLU A 122 23.42 2.79 3.30
CA GLU A 122 22.22 2.12 2.76
C GLU A 122 22.45 0.62 2.58
N MET A 123 23.65 0.20 2.15
CA MET A 123 24.05 -1.21 2.13
C MET A 123 24.24 -1.82 3.53
N ALA A 124 24.74 -1.06 4.51
CA ALA A 124 24.84 -1.51 5.90
C ALA A 124 23.47 -1.86 6.49
N ARG A 125 22.48 -0.96 6.29
CA ARG A 125 21.08 -1.23 6.63
C ARG A 125 20.49 -2.37 5.81
N ALA A 126 20.72 -2.42 4.49
CA ALA A 126 20.18 -3.48 3.65
C ALA A 126 20.70 -4.88 4.04
N ARG A 127 22.00 -5.01 4.40
CA ARG A 127 22.56 -6.24 4.98
C ARG A 127 21.83 -6.62 6.26
N VAL A 128 21.86 -5.72 7.24
CA VAL A 128 21.33 -6.00 8.58
C VAL A 128 19.82 -6.26 8.57
N HIS A 129 19.04 -5.55 7.75
CA HIS A 129 17.60 -5.83 7.62
C HIS A 129 17.34 -7.13 6.84
N ALA A 130 18.17 -7.53 5.88
CA ALA A 130 18.07 -8.84 5.23
C ALA A 130 18.44 -9.99 6.20
N ASP A 131 19.42 -9.77 7.08
CA ASP A 131 19.75 -10.68 8.17
C ASP A 131 18.60 -10.75 9.19
N TYR A 132 18.02 -9.61 9.60
CA TYR A 132 16.92 -9.57 10.58
C TYR A 132 15.61 -10.17 10.08
N ALA A 133 15.30 -9.91 8.81
CA ALA A 133 14.20 -10.55 8.08
C ALA A 133 14.26 -12.09 8.22
N SER A 134 15.45 -12.68 8.34
CA SER A 134 15.59 -14.14 8.28
C SER A 134 15.27 -14.93 9.56
N ASN A 135 15.06 -14.31 10.73
CA ASN A 135 14.96 -15.10 11.98
C ASN A 135 13.98 -14.63 13.09
N GLU A 136 13.59 -13.35 13.23
CA GLU A 136 12.82 -12.89 14.42
C GLU A 136 11.66 -11.92 14.09
N PRO A 137 10.66 -11.76 15.00
CA PRO A 137 9.45 -10.96 14.73
C PRO A 137 9.68 -9.44 14.57
N LEU A 138 8.68 -8.79 13.98
CA LEU A 138 8.68 -7.36 13.62
C LEU A 138 8.89 -6.36 14.78
N CYS A 139 8.79 -6.80 16.04
CA CYS A 139 9.01 -5.95 17.22
C CYS A 139 10.48 -5.58 17.48
N ASP A 140 11.44 -6.41 17.03
CA ASP A 140 12.88 -6.26 17.34
C ASP A 140 13.73 -5.79 16.16
N SER A 141 13.10 -5.24 15.11
CA SER A 141 13.81 -4.65 13.98
C SER A 141 14.74 -3.50 14.43
N PRO A 142 16.03 -3.50 14.05
CA PRO A 142 16.98 -2.51 14.51
C PRO A 142 16.61 -1.09 14.08
N PHE A 143 16.51 -0.19 15.07
CA PHE A 143 16.30 1.24 14.88
C PHE A 143 17.45 1.91 14.13
N ASP A 144 18.68 1.41 14.33
CA ASP A 144 19.87 1.88 13.62
C ASP A 144 20.92 0.75 13.51
N VAL A 145 21.90 0.95 12.62
CA VAL A 145 23.01 0.02 12.37
C VAL A 145 24.33 0.69 12.71
N LEU A 146 25.10 0.08 13.61
CA LEU A 146 26.44 0.50 14.01
C LEU A 146 27.48 -0.13 13.09
N MET A 147 28.42 0.68 12.58
CA MET A 147 29.47 0.23 11.67
C MET A 147 30.82 0.12 12.39
N TRP A 148 31.73 -0.63 11.78
CA TRP A 148 33.09 -0.86 12.23
C TRP A 148 34.03 -0.94 11.02
N ASN A 149 35.30 -0.57 11.20
CA ASN A 149 36.30 -0.53 10.13
C ASN A 149 37.04 -1.89 9.98
N PRO A 150 37.85 -2.10 8.93
CA PRO A 150 38.58 -3.36 8.73
C PRO A 150 39.66 -3.67 9.79
N SER A 151 39.99 -2.71 10.65
CA SER A 151 40.91 -2.87 11.78
C SER A 151 40.21 -3.26 13.08
N GLY A 152 38.88 -3.38 13.09
CA GLY A 152 38.09 -3.77 14.26
C GLY A 152 37.54 -2.59 15.09
N ASP A 153 37.86 -1.34 14.73
CA ASP A 153 37.33 -0.17 15.46
C ASP A 153 35.86 0.09 15.12
N ILE A 154 35.06 0.43 16.12
CA ILE A 154 33.72 0.99 15.92
C ILE A 154 33.83 2.39 15.28
N THR A 155 32.93 2.72 14.36
CA THR A 155 32.81 4.06 13.77
C THR A 155 31.50 4.73 14.18
N GLU A 156 30.59 5.01 13.24
CA GLU A 156 29.31 5.70 13.48
C GLU A 156 28.13 4.74 13.28
N THR A 157 26.90 5.25 13.41
CA THR A 157 25.70 4.54 12.98
C THR A 157 25.13 5.12 11.68
N SER A 158 24.17 4.42 11.08
CA SER A 158 23.59 4.85 9.79
C SER A 158 22.98 6.26 9.85
N ILE A 159 22.45 6.69 11.00
CA ILE A 159 21.87 8.04 11.19
C ILE A 159 22.44 8.86 12.38
N ALA A 160 23.38 8.36 13.19
CA ALA A 160 23.89 9.06 14.37
C ALA A 160 25.39 8.81 14.65
N ASN A 161 25.97 9.56 15.59
CA ASN A 161 27.24 9.21 16.23
C ASN A 161 26.98 8.29 17.44
N PHE A 162 28.00 7.53 17.84
CA PHE A 162 27.92 6.52 18.92
C PHE A 162 28.92 6.83 20.05
N ALA A 163 28.58 6.46 21.28
CA ALA A 163 29.47 6.53 22.45
C ALA A 163 29.07 5.50 23.54
N VAL A 164 30.03 5.21 24.42
CA VAL A 164 29.84 4.36 25.61
C VAL A 164 30.35 5.11 26.85
N TYR A 165 29.62 5.04 27.95
CA TYR A 165 30.08 5.55 29.25
C TYR A 165 31.09 4.60 29.88
N LEU A 166 32.30 5.08 30.17
CA LEU A 166 33.41 4.30 30.74
C LEU A 166 34.04 5.02 31.93
N HIS A 167 34.51 4.24 32.91
CA HIS A 167 35.25 4.71 34.09
C HIS A 167 36.44 3.79 34.39
N GLY A 168 37.35 4.20 35.27
CA GLY A 168 38.40 3.34 35.81
C GLY A 168 39.35 2.75 34.75
N SER A 169 39.63 1.45 34.87
CA SER A 169 40.49 0.68 33.98
C SER A 169 40.05 0.71 32.52
N GLU A 170 38.75 0.67 32.28
CA GLU A 170 38.11 0.61 30.98
C GLU A 170 38.25 1.96 30.24
N LEU A 171 38.17 3.06 30.97
CA LEU A 171 38.46 4.40 30.45
C LEU A 171 39.94 4.58 30.11
N LEU A 172 40.87 4.06 30.92
CA LEU A 172 42.30 4.02 30.55
C LEU A 172 42.57 3.13 29.32
N SER A 173 41.84 2.03 29.16
CA SER A 173 41.99 1.13 28.02
C SER A 173 41.51 1.78 26.70
N ALA A 174 40.43 2.58 26.76
CA ALA A 174 39.90 3.29 25.60
C ALA A 174 40.64 4.62 25.31
N VAL A 175 41.21 5.24 26.34
CA VAL A 175 41.93 6.52 26.28
C VAL A 175 43.25 6.42 27.09
N PRO A 176 44.32 5.86 26.51
CA PRO A 176 45.58 5.62 27.24
C PRO A 176 46.22 6.89 27.82
N ASP A 177 46.09 8.03 27.14
CA ASP A 177 46.67 9.32 27.54
C ASP A 177 45.76 10.14 28.49
N TRP A 178 44.93 9.49 29.30
CA TRP A 178 43.96 10.16 30.18
C TRP A 178 44.62 11.05 31.25
N SER A 179 44.54 12.37 31.03
CA SER A 179 45.25 13.39 31.82
C SER A 179 44.43 14.06 32.93
N ARG A 180 43.11 13.80 33.03
CA ARG A 180 42.20 14.50 33.98
C ARG A 180 42.30 14.01 35.45
N GLY A 181 43.21 13.08 35.74
CA GLY A 181 43.53 12.64 37.10
C GLY A 181 42.56 11.61 37.72
N PRO A 182 42.87 11.08 38.93
CA PRO A 182 42.22 9.88 39.46
C PRO A 182 40.75 10.05 39.84
N GLN A 183 40.32 11.25 40.26
CA GLN A 183 38.92 11.49 40.65
C GLN A 183 37.99 11.52 39.43
N GLU A 184 38.36 12.21 38.35
CA GLU A 184 37.60 12.16 37.09
C GLU A 184 37.68 10.77 36.44
N LEU A 185 38.79 10.03 36.61
CA LEU A 185 38.89 8.63 36.15
C LEU A 185 37.89 7.71 36.89
N ALA A 186 37.76 7.85 38.21
CA ALA A 186 36.80 7.07 39.01
C ALA A 186 35.34 7.48 38.76
N LYS A 187 35.10 8.74 38.43
CA LYS A 187 33.78 9.30 38.06
C LYS A 187 33.30 8.80 36.70
N GLY A 188 34.18 8.77 35.70
CA GLY A 188 33.88 8.30 34.34
C GLY A 188 33.34 9.38 33.39
N THR A 189 33.40 9.06 32.09
CA THR A 189 32.93 9.92 31.00
C THR A 189 32.44 9.09 29.80
N TYR A 190 31.71 9.73 28.89
CA TYR A 190 31.41 9.14 27.59
C TYR A 190 32.63 9.18 26.65
N VAL A 191 32.97 8.03 26.08
CA VAL A 191 33.98 7.91 25.03
C VAL A 191 33.30 7.70 23.68
N THR A 192 33.69 8.48 22.67
CA THR A 192 33.23 8.35 21.27
C THR A 192 34.42 8.01 20.36
N PRO A 193 34.27 7.17 19.32
CA PRO A 193 35.39 6.78 18.45
C PRO A 193 36.09 7.98 17.78
N CYS A 194 37.43 7.95 17.68
CA CYS A 194 38.20 9.04 17.06
C CYS A 194 37.90 9.24 15.56
N LEU A 195 38.01 10.46 15.06
CA LEU A 195 37.81 10.77 13.62
C LEU A 195 38.76 9.96 12.72
N SER A 196 40.00 9.74 13.18
CA SER A 196 41.04 8.96 12.51
C SER A 196 40.69 7.49 12.26
N LYS A 197 39.65 6.94 12.90
CA LYS A 197 39.18 5.56 12.66
C LYS A 197 38.14 5.43 11.53
N GLY A 198 37.74 6.55 10.90
CA GLY A 198 36.77 6.59 9.81
C GLY A 198 35.36 7.04 10.23
N LEU A 199 35.26 7.89 11.25
CA LEU A 199 34.00 8.47 11.73
C LEU A 199 33.70 9.80 11.00
N ILE A 200 32.47 9.99 10.52
CA ILE A 200 32.02 11.35 10.13
C ILE A 200 31.93 12.27 11.35
N ALA A 201 32.56 13.44 11.24
CA ALA A 201 32.42 14.52 12.21
C ALA A 201 30.95 14.91 12.40
N GLY A 202 30.47 14.89 13.64
CA GLY A 202 29.11 15.31 14.02
C GLY A 202 29.08 16.73 14.58
N VAL A 203 28.02 17.51 14.28
CA VAL A 203 27.88 18.87 14.83
C VAL A 203 27.71 18.83 16.35
N MET A 204 26.79 18.00 16.85
CA MET A 204 26.61 17.74 18.29
C MET A 204 27.83 17.02 18.92
N ARG A 205 28.67 16.35 18.12
CA ARG A 205 29.92 15.74 18.59
C ARG A 205 31.02 16.78 18.85
N ALA A 206 31.13 17.80 18.00
CA ALA A 206 32.04 18.93 18.25
C ALA A 206 31.64 19.66 19.55
N GLU A 207 30.35 20.00 19.69
CA GLU A 207 29.76 20.59 20.90
C GLU A 207 30.11 19.79 22.17
N PHE A 208 29.90 18.47 22.15
CA PHE A 208 30.17 17.60 23.30
C PHE A 208 31.65 17.35 23.61
N LEU A 209 32.55 17.48 22.63
CA LEU A 209 34.00 17.40 22.87
C LEU A 209 34.56 18.72 23.40
N GLU A 210 34.13 19.85 22.83
CA GLU A 210 34.53 21.19 23.27
C GLU A 210 34.06 21.49 24.71
N ASN A 211 32.80 21.17 25.02
CA ASN A 211 32.26 21.30 26.38
C ASN A 211 32.73 20.20 27.34
N GLY A 212 33.57 19.26 26.88
CA GLY A 212 34.21 18.23 27.71
C GLY A 212 33.29 17.11 28.22
N THR A 213 32.01 17.10 27.81
CA THR A 213 30.98 16.08 28.07
C THR A 213 31.36 14.69 27.56
N MET A 214 32.19 14.64 26.53
CA MET A 214 32.74 13.44 25.92
C MET A 214 34.25 13.57 25.71
N VAL A 215 34.91 12.45 25.41
CA VAL A 215 36.28 12.42 24.88
C VAL A 215 36.38 11.52 23.65
N GLU A 216 37.37 11.77 22.78
CA GLU A 216 37.73 10.82 21.74
C GLU A 216 38.52 9.65 22.35
N GLY A 217 38.26 8.43 21.88
CA GLY A 217 39.00 7.23 22.27
C GLY A 217 38.83 6.08 21.27
N THR A 218 39.49 4.96 21.53
CA THR A 218 39.32 3.73 20.72
C THR A 218 38.30 2.81 21.39
N ILE A 219 37.34 2.31 20.61
CA ILE A 219 36.38 1.29 21.02
C ILE A 219 36.42 0.21 19.95
N THR A 220 36.85 -1.01 20.30
CA THR A 220 36.84 -2.14 19.36
C THR A 220 35.48 -2.83 19.31
N LYS A 221 35.28 -3.66 18.29
CA LYS A 221 34.16 -4.59 18.17
C LYS A 221 34.10 -5.55 19.36
N GLU A 222 35.25 -5.98 19.85
CA GLU A 222 35.42 -6.87 20.99
C GLU A 222 35.04 -6.16 22.30
N ASP A 223 35.45 -4.89 22.47
CA ASP A 223 35.03 -4.04 23.59
C ASP A 223 33.50 -3.85 23.60
N LEU A 224 32.91 -3.52 22.45
CA LEU A 224 31.46 -3.35 22.29
C LEU A 224 30.69 -4.62 22.70
N LEU A 225 31.12 -5.78 22.21
CA LEU A 225 30.50 -7.07 22.53
C LEU A 225 30.70 -7.47 24.00
N ARG A 226 31.74 -6.98 24.67
CA ARG A 226 31.91 -7.07 26.13
C ARG A 226 30.94 -6.14 26.87
N TYR A 227 30.87 -4.87 26.48
CA TYR A 227 30.01 -3.87 27.13
C TYR A 227 28.52 -4.23 27.04
N ALA A 228 28.08 -4.71 25.87
CA ALA A 228 26.70 -5.11 25.65
C ALA A 228 26.24 -6.33 26.50
N LYS A 229 27.18 -7.14 27.01
CA LYS A 229 26.88 -8.23 27.97
C LYS A 229 26.71 -7.73 29.42
N SER A 230 26.89 -6.45 29.70
CA SER A 230 26.71 -5.86 31.03
C SER A 230 26.10 -4.46 30.96
N PRO A 231 24.85 -4.33 30.44
CA PRO A 231 24.22 -3.03 30.19
C PRO A 231 23.99 -2.19 31.45
N ASN A 232 23.90 -2.83 32.63
CA ASN A 232 23.81 -2.14 33.92
C ASN A 232 25.14 -1.47 34.35
N SER A 233 26.26 -1.85 33.72
CA SER A 233 27.60 -1.30 33.98
C SER A 233 28.09 -0.36 32.87
N TYR A 234 27.57 -0.50 31.65
CA TYR A 234 28.03 0.23 30.47
C TYR A 234 26.86 0.86 29.71
N THR A 235 26.58 2.14 29.96
CA THR A 235 25.56 2.89 29.25
C THR A 235 26.02 3.23 27.82
N MET A 236 25.39 2.63 26.83
CA MET A 236 25.61 2.94 25.40
C MET A 236 24.59 3.98 24.92
N VAL A 237 25.05 4.96 24.13
CA VAL A 237 24.21 6.05 23.60
C VAL A 237 24.50 6.31 22.12
N CYS A 238 23.43 6.66 21.39
CA CYS A 238 23.52 7.27 20.06
C CYS A 238 23.09 8.74 20.16
N PHE A 239 23.67 9.60 19.32
CA PHE A 239 23.40 11.05 19.38
C PHE A 239 23.54 11.76 18.03
N ASN A 240 22.65 12.72 17.78
CA ASN A 240 22.75 13.66 16.66
C ASN A 240 21.95 14.94 16.94
N ALA A 241 22.31 16.03 16.26
CA ALA A 241 21.70 17.36 16.39
C ALA A 241 20.23 17.46 15.91
N VAL A 242 19.57 16.32 15.64
CA VAL A 242 18.17 16.23 15.19
C VAL A 242 17.29 15.58 16.26
N ARG A 243 17.81 14.58 16.98
CA ARG A 243 17.06 13.83 18.01
C ARG A 243 17.54 14.09 19.43
N GLY A 244 18.76 14.62 19.59
CA GLY A 244 19.47 14.69 20.87
C GLY A 244 20.32 13.45 21.11
N MET A 245 20.62 13.16 22.37
CA MET A 245 21.27 11.92 22.83
C MET A 245 20.21 10.95 23.38
N TYR A 246 20.30 9.68 23.01
CA TYR A 246 19.34 8.64 23.39
C TYR A 246 20.03 7.29 23.69
N PRO A 247 19.54 6.52 24.68
CA PRO A 247 20.13 5.25 25.08
C PRO A 247 19.81 4.14 24.08
N VAL A 248 20.76 3.20 23.90
CA VAL A 248 20.67 2.09 22.95
C VAL A 248 21.12 0.76 23.56
N CYS A 249 20.55 -0.35 23.10
CA CYS A 249 20.98 -1.71 23.42
C CYS A 249 21.48 -2.42 22.15
N LEU A 250 22.51 -3.29 22.27
CA LEU A 250 23.00 -4.05 21.13
C LEU A 250 22.24 -5.38 21.00
N ILE A 251 21.43 -5.52 19.96
CA ILE A 251 20.54 -6.69 19.76
C ILE A 251 21.20 -7.84 18.98
N GLY A 252 20.69 -9.06 19.19
CA GLY A 252 21.09 -10.29 18.50
C GLY A 252 22.49 -10.83 18.87
N ILE A 253 22.94 -10.61 20.10
CA ILE A 253 24.01 -11.41 20.72
C ILE A 253 23.36 -12.73 21.19
N GLN A 254 24.01 -13.88 20.99
CA GLN A 254 23.40 -15.17 21.36
C GLN A 254 23.04 -15.23 22.86
N PRO A 255 21.80 -15.64 23.22
CA PRO A 255 21.29 -15.48 24.57
C PRO A 255 21.64 -16.67 25.49
N GLU A 256 22.67 -16.50 26.29
CA GLU A 256 22.73 -17.11 27.62
C GLU A 256 22.41 -16.00 28.65
N LEU A 257 21.37 -16.22 29.47
CA LEU A 257 20.81 -15.32 30.48
C LEU A 257 20.09 -14.06 29.91
N GLN A 258 18.74 -14.11 29.86
CA GLN A 258 17.91 -12.90 29.83
C GLN A 258 17.95 -12.21 31.21
N PRO A 259 18.24 -10.89 31.29
CA PRO A 259 18.11 -10.14 32.55
C PRO A 259 16.64 -9.77 32.81
N GLN A 260 16.14 -10.02 34.01
CA GLN A 260 14.90 -9.41 34.49
C GLN A 260 15.14 -7.93 34.82
N PHE A 261 14.73 -7.02 33.94
CA PHE A 261 14.84 -5.58 34.16
C PHE A 261 13.70 -5.06 35.04
N GLY A 262 13.96 -4.87 36.33
CA GLY A 262 13.15 -4.00 37.18
C GLY A 262 13.29 -2.53 36.75
N CYS A 263 12.24 -1.73 36.93
CA CYS A 263 12.25 -0.32 36.53
C CYS A 263 13.35 0.49 37.26
N LEU A 264 14.26 1.10 36.50
CA LEU A 264 15.10 2.18 37.01
C LEU A 264 14.24 3.44 37.26
N PRO A 265 14.46 4.17 38.36
CA PRO A 265 13.65 5.35 38.70
C PRO A 265 13.91 6.53 37.76
N GLU A 266 12.89 7.37 37.54
CA GLU A 266 12.99 8.58 36.70
C GLU A 266 14.00 9.61 37.26
N THR A 267 15.24 9.60 36.76
CA THR A 267 16.16 10.73 36.96
C THR A 267 15.78 11.89 36.06
N LYS A 268 14.80 12.70 36.49
CA LYS A 268 14.49 14.01 35.90
C LYS A 268 15.64 15.00 36.14
N GLN A 269 16.66 14.94 35.29
CA GLN A 269 17.63 16.02 35.10
C GLN A 269 17.43 16.62 33.71
N GLY A 270 16.76 17.77 33.65
CA GLY A 270 16.75 18.62 32.46
C GLY A 270 18.11 19.30 32.30
N TYR A 271 18.61 19.37 31.07
CA TYR A 271 19.80 20.16 30.74
C TYR A 271 19.49 21.65 30.90
N SER A 272 19.83 22.20 32.07
CA SER A 272 19.95 23.64 32.28
C SER A 272 21.37 24.06 31.90
N ALA A 273 21.49 25.16 31.16
CA ALA A 273 22.80 25.69 30.78
C ALA A 273 23.58 26.17 32.03
N PRO A 274 24.92 26.06 32.05
CA PRO A 274 25.71 26.50 33.21
C PRO A 274 25.51 27.98 33.54
N HIS A 275 25.27 28.29 34.82
CA HIS A 275 25.13 29.68 35.27
C HIS A 275 26.43 30.47 35.10
N ASN A 276 26.33 31.61 34.42
CA ASN A 276 27.37 32.64 34.37
C ASN A 276 27.58 33.25 35.78
N PRO A 277 28.80 33.27 36.35
CA PRO A 277 28.99 33.64 37.75
C PRO A 277 28.98 35.16 38.00
N ALA A 278 28.38 35.53 39.15
CA ALA A 278 28.47 36.83 39.83
C ALA A 278 27.93 38.07 39.08
N ALA A 279 26.69 38.46 39.42
CA ALA A 279 26.23 39.85 39.34
C ALA A 279 26.02 40.41 40.76
N PRO A 280 26.63 41.55 41.14
CA PRO A 280 26.40 42.19 42.44
C PRO A 280 25.04 42.92 42.49
N ALA A 281 24.57 43.22 43.70
CA ALA A 281 23.18 43.65 43.93
C ALA A 281 22.89 45.14 43.64
N LEU A 282 21.64 45.38 43.23
CA LEU A 282 20.76 46.55 43.45
C LEU A 282 21.38 47.90 43.85
N PRO A 283 20.88 48.98 43.21
CA PRO A 283 19.98 49.84 44.01
C PRO A 283 18.61 50.15 43.36
N LYS A 284 17.71 50.59 44.25
CA LYS A 284 16.40 51.27 44.08
C LYS A 284 16.39 52.41 45.14
N PRO A 285 15.40 53.33 45.25
CA PRO A 285 14.26 53.65 44.36
C PRO A 285 14.10 55.21 44.19
N LEU A 286 12.85 55.70 43.96
CA LEU A 286 12.38 57.12 43.93
C LEU A 286 12.82 57.97 42.71
N ASP A 287 12.05 58.92 42.17
CA ASP A 287 10.63 59.34 42.37
C ASP A 287 10.11 60.09 41.10
N LEU A 288 8.88 60.63 40.93
CA LEU A 288 7.95 61.29 41.87
C LEU A 288 6.47 61.30 41.34
N HIS A 289 5.52 61.65 42.22
CA HIS A 289 4.06 61.76 42.03
C HIS A 289 3.54 62.80 41.01
N ILE A 290 2.25 62.66 40.60
CA ILE A 290 1.13 63.58 40.96
C ILE A 290 -0.26 62.96 40.63
N SER A 291 -1.34 63.50 41.21
CA SER A 291 -2.69 62.92 41.39
C SER A 291 -3.83 63.57 40.58
N GLY A 292 -4.98 62.90 40.39
CA GLY A 292 -6.22 63.56 39.90
C GLY A 292 -7.53 62.73 39.85
N ALA A 293 -8.36 62.87 40.90
CA ALA A 293 -9.83 62.68 41.07
C ALA A 293 -10.76 61.95 40.05
N THR A 294 -11.83 61.32 40.59
CA THR A 294 -13.11 60.98 39.93
C THR A 294 -14.19 62.05 40.21
N PRO A 295 -15.35 62.08 39.49
CA PRO A 295 -16.58 61.50 40.06
C PRO A 295 -17.63 60.94 39.04
N ASN A 296 -18.75 60.45 39.59
CA ASN A 296 -19.88 59.75 38.95
C ASN A 296 -20.76 60.59 37.98
N THR A 297 -21.51 59.92 37.08
CA THR A 297 -22.99 60.02 36.96
C THR A 297 -23.63 58.85 36.19
N THR A 298 -24.82 58.44 36.62
CA THR A 298 -25.85 57.60 35.93
C THR A 298 -27.16 58.44 35.90
N PRO A 299 -28.39 58.00 35.49
CA PRO A 299 -28.92 56.64 35.27
C PRO A 299 -29.88 56.49 34.03
N GLU A 300 -30.76 55.47 34.11
CA GLU A 300 -32.03 55.27 33.40
C GLU A 300 -31.98 54.75 31.93
N LEU A 301 -33.00 54.06 31.39
CA LEU A 301 -34.36 53.75 31.88
C LEU A 301 -34.80 52.30 31.48
N THR A 302 -36.06 51.90 31.72
CA THR A 302 -36.69 50.64 31.25
C THR A 302 -38.22 50.83 31.18
N PRO A 303 -38.95 50.16 30.26
CA PRO A 303 -40.11 49.34 30.69
C PRO A 303 -40.31 48.03 29.86
N VAL A 304 -40.69 46.86 30.43
CA VAL A 304 -42.08 46.34 30.70
C VAL A 304 -42.89 46.07 29.41
N SER A 305 -43.59 44.94 29.15
CA SER A 305 -43.97 43.68 29.85
C SER A 305 -43.92 42.46 28.85
N SER A 306 -44.37 41.20 29.04
CA SER A 306 -45.46 40.58 29.85
C SER A 306 -45.28 39.02 29.89
N ILE A 307 -45.56 38.28 30.99
CA ILE A 307 -46.80 37.47 31.24
C ILE A 307 -47.02 36.31 30.22
N ARG A 308 -47.12 35.00 30.57
CA ARG A 308 -47.52 34.31 31.83
C ARG A 308 -47.24 32.77 31.85
N HIS A 309 -47.08 32.20 33.06
CA HIS A 309 -47.53 30.86 33.54
C HIS A 309 -47.06 29.53 32.85
N SER A 310 -46.97 28.37 33.54
CA SER A 310 -46.89 28.04 34.99
C SER A 310 -46.71 26.51 35.27
N ASN A 311 -45.97 26.14 36.33
CA ASN A 311 -46.17 24.95 37.21
C ASN A 311 -46.00 23.53 36.56
N SER A 312 -45.79 22.39 37.24
CA SER A 312 -45.43 21.95 38.62
C SER A 312 -45.27 20.40 38.62
N SER A 313 -44.55 19.66 39.49
CA SER A 313 -43.62 19.96 40.60
C SER A 313 -42.91 18.65 41.07
N SER A 314 -41.77 18.76 41.77
CA SER A 314 -40.98 17.66 42.39
C SER A 314 -41.59 17.16 43.73
N PRO A 315 -40.98 16.21 44.50
CA PRO A 315 -39.79 15.34 44.27
C PRO A 315 -40.24 13.84 44.36
N PRO A 316 -39.80 12.88 45.24
CA PRO A 316 -38.54 12.65 45.98
C PRO A 316 -38.00 11.18 46.09
N ARG A 317 -36.65 11.02 46.12
CA ARG A 317 -35.85 9.99 46.87
C ARG A 317 -35.92 8.51 46.40
N THR A 318 -34.90 7.65 46.57
CA THR A 318 -33.55 7.72 47.21
C THR A 318 -32.65 6.58 46.69
N HIS A 319 -31.32 6.79 46.58
CA HIS A 319 -30.19 5.80 46.62
C HIS A 319 -30.28 4.50 45.77
N SER A 320 -29.21 3.90 45.22
CA SER A 320 -27.80 4.22 44.94
C SER A 320 -27.32 3.08 44.02
N GLU A 321 -26.40 3.26 43.07
CA GLU A 321 -24.94 3.09 43.24
C GLU A 321 -24.21 3.45 41.92
N ILE A 322 -22.92 3.11 41.82
CA ILE A 322 -21.99 3.46 40.73
C ILE A 322 -22.42 2.83 39.40
N ASP A 323 -22.62 3.65 38.36
CA ASP A 323 -22.67 3.22 36.96
C ASP A 323 -21.43 3.70 36.20
N VAL A 324 -20.88 2.82 35.36
CA VAL A 324 -19.82 3.14 34.39
C VAL A 324 -20.49 3.63 33.12
N ILE A 325 -20.08 4.80 32.60
CA ILE A 325 -20.61 5.35 31.35
C ILE A 325 -19.77 4.83 30.17
N PRO A 326 -20.32 4.00 29.27
CA PRO A 326 -19.86 3.93 27.89
C PRO A 326 -20.54 5.07 27.11
N GLU A 327 -19.77 6.07 26.67
CA GLU A 327 -20.30 7.10 25.77
C GLU A 327 -20.56 6.50 24.38
N ALA A 328 -21.76 5.97 24.17
CA ALA A 328 -22.29 5.65 22.86
C ALA A 328 -22.54 6.95 22.09
N HIS A 329 -21.50 7.46 21.41
CA HIS A 329 -21.65 8.58 20.50
C HIS A 329 -22.67 8.22 19.39
N PRO A 330 -23.65 9.09 19.08
CA PRO A 330 -24.53 8.89 17.93
C PRO A 330 -23.71 8.90 16.62
N PRO A 331 -24.26 8.39 15.50
CA PRO A 331 -23.57 8.39 14.21
C PRO A 331 -23.11 9.81 13.84
N LEU A 332 -21.79 10.00 13.79
CA LEU A 332 -21.10 11.30 13.64
C LEU A 332 -21.72 12.20 12.56
N VAL A 333 -22.18 11.61 11.46
CA VAL A 333 -22.85 12.29 10.33
C VAL A 333 -23.93 13.27 10.79
N GLU A 334 -24.83 12.89 11.71
CA GLU A 334 -25.92 13.77 12.15
C GLU A 334 -25.42 14.92 13.04
N SER A 335 -24.40 14.67 13.88
CA SER A 335 -23.83 15.71 14.74
C SER A 335 -23.09 16.80 13.95
N ILE A 336 -22.43 16.43 12.85
CA ILE A 336 -21.64 17.33 12.00
C ILE A 336 -22.54 18.25 11.14
N ILE A 337 -23.76 17.83 10.80
CA ILE A 337 -24.72 18.61 10.01
C ILE A 337 -25.12 19.94 10.68
N SER A 338 -24.94 20.07 12.00
CA SER A 338 -25.36 21.25 12.77
C SER A 338 -24.37 22.43 12.77
N THR A 339 -23.17 22.29 12.20
CA THR A 339 -22.17 23.37 12.11
C THR A 339 -22.05 23.91 10.69
N PRO A 340 -22.23 25.23 10.45
CA PRO A 340 -22.07 25.80 9.10
C PRO A 340 -20.60 25.75 8.67
N PHE A 341 -20.31 24.89 7.70
CA PHE A 341 -18.95 24.59 7.24
C PHE A 341 -18.91 24.68 5.70
N PRO A 342 -18.12 25.59 5.09
CA PRO A 342 -18.35 26.08 3.73
C PRO A 342 -17.86 25.16 2.59
N TRP A 343 -17.99 23.85 2.75
CA TRP A 343 -17.59 22.88 1.73
C TRP A 343 -18.40 23.05 0.44
N ARG A 344 -17.69 23.00 -0.70
CA ARG A 344 -18.26 23.18 -2.04
C ARG A 344 -18.97 21.88 -2.43
N ARG A 345 -20.24 21.95 -2.85
CA ARG A 345 -20.97 20.80 -3.39
C ARG A 345 -20.52 20.53 -4.81
N GLY A 346 -20.37 19.28 -5.22
CA GLY A 346 -19.97 19.00 -6.60
C GLY A 346 -20.22 17.58 -7.07
N VAL A 347 -20.14 17.42 -8.39
CA VAL A 347 -20.19 16.12 -9.05
C VAL A 347 -18.94 15.92 -9.91
N ILE A 348 -18.32 14.75 -9.77
CA ILE A 348 -17.38 14.22 -10.76
C ILE A 348 -18.20 13.36 -11.72
N ILE A 349 -18.25 13.75 -12.99
CA ILE A 349 -18.84 12.92 -14.05
C ILE A 349 -17.77 11.93 -14.50
N ASP A 350 -18.00 10.65 -14.23
CA ASP A 350 -17.10 9.54 -14.53
C ASP A 350 -17.36 8.99 -15.94
N CYS A 351 -16.43 9.26 -16.85
CA CYS A 351 -16.40 8.73 -18.22
C CYS A 351 -15.74 7.33 -18.26
N TYR A 352 -16.02 6.47 -17.28
CA TYR A 352 -15.51 5.09 -17.15
C TYR A 352 -13.98 4.95 -17.13
N ASP A 353 -13.25 5.90 -16.53
CA ASP A 353 -11.81 5.75 -16.31
C ASP A 353 -11.50 4.88 -15.07
N SER A 354 -10.40 4.13 -15.12
CA SER A 354 -9.86 3.44 -13.94
C SER A 354 -9.08 4.34 -13.00
N TYR A 355 -8.97 5.64 -13.28
CA TYR A 355 -8.29 6.61 -12.42
C TYR A 355 -9.23 7.64 -11.77
N THR A 356 -10.50 7.75 -12.16
CA THR A 356 -11.45 8.79 -11.71
C THR A 356 -11.47 8.97 -10.19
N ASN A 357 -11.53 7.88 -9.42
CA ASN A 357 -11.59 7.94 -7.95
C ASN A 357 -10.33 8.56 -7.31
N ASN A 358 -9.18 8.54 -7.99
CA ASN A 358 -7.95 9.18 -7.48
C ASN A 358 -8.08 10.71 -7.37
N LEU A 359 -9.00 11.33 -8.12
CA LEU A 359 -9.31 12.77 -8.04
C LEU A 359 -9.75 13.18 -6.64
N LEU A 360 -10.42 12.29 -5.90
CA LEU A 360 -10.84 12.54 -4.52
C LEU A 360 -9.66 12.77 -3.56
N GLN A 361 -8.47 12.23 -3.87
CA GLN A 361 -7.26 12.49 -3.08
C GLN A 361 -6.59 13.84 -3.37
N LEU A 362 -7.09 14.61 -4.35
CA LEU A 362 -6.63 15.97 -4.62
C LEU A 362 -7.37 17.01 -3.76
N PHE A 363 -8.50 16.65 -3.14
CA PHE A 363 -9.20 17.53 -2.20
C PHE A 363 -8.38 17.73 -0.92
N GLU A 364 -8.61 18.86 -0.25
CA GLU A 364 -7.80 19.26 0.91
C GLU A 364 -8.23 18.55 2.20
N GLN A 365 -7.32 17.73 2.72
CA GLN A 365 -7.49 17.00 3.97
C GLN A 365 -7.28 17.90 5.21
N ASP A 366 -6.73 19.09 5.02
CA ASP A 366 -6.37 20.05 6.07
C ASP A 366 -7.56 20.87 6.60
N CYS A 367 -8.72 20.21 6.76
CA CYS A 367 -9.88 20.74 7.50
C CYS A 367 -9.67 20.68 9.03
N GLN A 368 -8.47 21.05 9.49
CA GLN A 368 -8.05 21.02 10.88
C GLN A 368 -8.56 22.26 11.64
N SER A 369 -9.84 22.27 12.00
CA SER A 369 -10.20 22.89 13.28
C SER A 369 -9.59 22.02 14.39
N PRO A 370 -9.05 22.59 15.49
CA PRO A 370 -8.56 21.81 16.63
C PRO A 370 -9.64 20.98 17.36
N THR A 371 -10.88 21.00 16.86
CA THR A 371 -12.05 20.25 17.36
C THR A 371 -12.48 19.09 16.46
N THR A 372 -11.97 18.95 15.23
CA THR A 372 -12.46 17.93 14.28
C THR A 372 -11.63 16.63 14.34
N PRO A 373 -12.24 15.45 14.57
CA PRO A 373 -11.53 14.17 14.51
C PRO A 373 -11.05 13.81 13.09
N SER A 374 -9.95 13.07 12.96
CA SER A 374 -9.33 12.71 11.67
C SER A 374 -10.27 11.96 10.70
N GLY A 375 -11.23 11.20 11.21
CA GLY A 375 -12.24 10.50 10.39
C GLY A 375 -13.30 11.42 9.75
N CYS A 376 -13.27 12.72 10.01
CA CYS A 376 -14.28 13.66 9.52
C CYS A 376 -14.13 14.00 8.03
N PHE A 377 -12.91 13.93 7.47
CA PHE A 377 -12.68 14.27 6.05
C PHE A 377 -13.50 13.38 5.09
N ASP A 378 -13.42 12.06 5.25
CA ASP A 378 -14.13 11.12 4.37
C ASP A 378 -15.66 11.21 4.51
N ALA A 379 -16.15 11.53 5.71
CA ALA A 379 -17.57 11.79 5.98
C ALA A 379 -18.07 13.11 5.37
N ILE A 380 -17.30 14.20 5.47
CA ILE A 380 -17.64 15.48 4.82
C ILE A 380 -17.54 15.35 3.30
N LEU A 381 -16.50 14.69 2.77
CA LEU A 381 -16.30 14.48 1.33
C LEU A 381 -17.47 13.72 0.69
N SER A 382 -17.86 12.58 1.26
CA SER A 382 -19.02 11.80 0.79
C SER A 382 -20.38 12.49 1.02
N ALA A 383 -20.42 13.53 1.87
CA ALA A 383 -21.60 14.37 2.05
C ALA A 383 -21.71 15.52 1.02
N HIS A 384 -20.62 15.93 0.37
CA HIS A 384 -20.58 17.11 -0.53
C HIS A 384 -20.15 16.81 -1.97
N VAL A 385 -19.43 15.72 -2.23
CA VAL A 385 -18.96 15.33 -3.56
C VAL A 385 -19.48 13.95 -3.93
N ALA A 386 -20.19 13.87 -5.06
CA ALA A 386 -20.66 12.60 -5.63
C ALA A 386 -19.90 12.28 -6.92
N VAL A 387 -19.67 10.99 -7.19
CA VAL A 387 -19.15 10.50 -8.47
C VAL A 387 -20.29 9.79 -9.20
N ILE A 388 -20.67 10.26 -10.39
CA ILE A 388 -21.82 9.78 -11.16
C ILE A 388 -21.33 9.45 -12.56
N ARG A 389 -21.70 8.30 -13.14
CA ARG A 389 -21.21 7.96 -14.50
C ARG A 389 -21.90 8.76 -15.58
N ALA A 390 -21.18 8.96 -16.67
CA ALA A 390 -21.60 9.73 -17.85
C ALA A 390 -22.95 9.29 -18.45
N ASP A 391 -23.35 8.02 -18.29
CA ASP A 391 -24.55 7.39 -18.84
C ASP A 391 -25.64 7.07 -17.78
N GLN A 392 -25.35 7.28 -16.49
CA GLN A 392 -26.18 6.81 -15.37
C GLN A 392 -27.48 7.62 -15.18
N ILE A 393 -27.54 8.84 -15.72
CA ILE A 393 -28.64 9.79 -15.56
C ILE A 393 -28.84 10.57 -16.86
N SER A 394 -30.08 10.78 -17.30
CA SER A 394 -30.33 11.58 -18.51
C SER A 394 -30.02 13.05 -18.27
N TRP A 395 -29.66 13.79 -19.32
CA TRP A 395 -29.52 15.24 -19.26
C TRP A 395 -30.75 15.95 -18.67
N SER A 396 -31.96 15.45 -18.96
CA SER A 396 -33.20 16.04 -18.43
C SER A 396 -33.33 15.93 -16.91
N GLU A 397 -32.85 14.82 -16.34
CA GLU A 397 -32.84 14.56 -14.90
C GLU A 397 -31.65 15.26 -14.24
N PHE A 398 -30.46 15.23 -14.85
CA PHE A 398 -29.28 15.94 -14.34
C PHE A 398 -29.55 17.46 -14.23
N ARG A 399 -30.13 18.06 -15.28
CA ARG A 399 -30.51 19.49 -15.29
C ARG A 399 -31.54 19.87 -14.22
N SER A 400 -32.42 18.94 -13.82
CA SER A 400 -33.54 19.23 -12.92
C SER A 400 -33.35 18.75 -11.47
N GLN A 401 -32.54 17.72 -11.24
CA GLN A 401 -32.37 17.07 -9.93
C GLN A 401 -30.94 17.16 -9.36
N VAL A 402 -29.95 17.54 -10.18
CA VAL A 402 -28.53 17.58 -9.77
C VAL A 402 -27.98 19.00 -9.90
N LEU A 403 -28.09 19.61 -11.08
CA LEU A 403 -27.49 20.90 -11.40
C LEU A 403 -27.90 22.07 -10.45
N PRO A 404 -29.15 22.18 -9.94
CA PRO A 404 -29.52 23.21 -8.98
C PRO A 404 -28.77 23.12 -7.62
N ASP A 405 -28.27 21.95 -7.28
CA ASP A 405 -27.72 21.60 -5.96
C ASP A 405 -26.21 21.37 -5.93
N ILE A 406 -25.52 21.59 -7.04
CA ILE A 406 -24.05 21.48 -7.13
C ILE A 406 -23.40 22.84 -7.42
N ASP A 407 -22.24 23.09 -6.83
CA ASP A 407 -21.46 24.33 -6.97
C ASP A 407 -20.35 24.21 -8.03
N PHE A 408 -19.92 23.00 -8.38
CA PHE A 408 -18.98 22.74 -9.48
C PHE A 408 -19.18 21.36 -10.14
N VAL A 409 -18.62 21.18 -11.33
CA VAL A 409 -18.46 19.87 -11.99
C VAL A 409 -16.99 19.60 -12.33
N ILE A 410 -16.56 18.36 -12.14
CA ILE A 410 -15.31 17.84 -12.73
C ILE A 410 -15.70 16.83 -13.81
N LEU A 411 -15.20 17.00 -15.04
CA LEU A 411 -15.29 15.98 -16.08
C LEU A 411 -14.02 15.14 -16.00
N SER A 412 -14.18 13.86 -15.69
CA SER A 412 -13.03 12.96 -15.50
C SER A 412 -12.23 12.74 -16.78
N PRO A 413 -11.05 12.11 -16.65
CA PRO A 413 -10.47 11.31 -17.72
C PRO A 413 -11.42 10.22 -18.24
N GLY A 414 -11.04 9.55 -19.31
CA GLY A 414 -11.79 8.42 -19.88
C GLY A 414 -11.09 7.81 -21.10
N PRO A 415 -11.49 6.60 -21.51
CA PRO A 415 -11.14 6.03 -22.80
C PRO A 415 -12.02 6.62 -23.91
N GLY A 416 -11.62 6.42 -25.16
CA GLY A 416 -12.42 6.77 -26.33
C GLY A 416 -12.12 8.17 -26.87
N SER A 417 -13.14 8.83 -27.42
CA SER A 417 -12.97 10.07 -28.20
C SER A 417 -14.12 11.06 -27.96
N PRO A 418 -13.84 12.38 -27.83
CA PRO A 418 -14.89 13.38 -27.65
C PRO A 418 -15.80 13.56 -28.88
N HIS A 419 -15.46 12.92 -30.01
CA HIS A 419 -16.31 12.87 -31.20
C HIS A 419 -17.35 11.74 -31.16
N VAL A 420 -17.33 10.90 -30.12
CA VAL A 420 -18.35 9.89 -29.82
C VAL A 420 -19.15 10.38 -28.60
N PRO A 421 -20.41 10.83 -28.76
CA PRO A 421 -21.17 11.40 -27.65
C PRO A 421 -21.36 10.46 -26.45
N ALA A 422 -21.36 9.15 -26.67
CA ALA A 422 -21.46 8.14 -25.61
C ALA A 422 -20.23 8.11 -24.67
N ASP A 423 -19.06 8.55 -25.13
CA ASP A 423 -17.82 8.52 -24.35
C ASP A 423 -17.74 9.67 -23.32
N ILE A 424 -18.54 10.74 -23.50
CA ILE A 424 -18.67 11.87 -22.55
C ILE A 424 -20.06 11.89 -21.85
N GLY A 425 -21.08 11.33 -22.50
CA GLY A 425 -22.46 11.28 -22.02
C GLY A 425 -22.99 12.63 -21.56
N VAL A 426 -23.61 12.67 -20.38
CA VAL A 426 -24.23 13.87 -19.79
C VAL A 426 -23.23 15.02 -19.55
N GLY A 427 -21.93 14.74 -19.48
CA GLY A 427 -20.88 15.78 -19.45
C GLY A 427 -20.77 16.56 -20.76
N GLY A 428 -21.08 15.92 -21.90
CA GLY A 428 -21.15 16.56 -23.21
C GLY A 428 -22.39 17.46 -23.34
N ASP A 429 -23.55 16.96 -22.90
CA ASP A 429 -24.80 17.75 -22.85
C ASP A 429 -24.65 18.98 -21.96
N LEU A 430 -23.98 18.83 -20.80
CA LEU A 430 -23.66 19.94 -19.90
C LEU A 430 -22.79 21.00 -20.58
N LEU A 431 -21.68 20.60 -21.23
CA LEU A 431 -20.81 21.55 -21.94
C LEU A 431 -21.54 22.27 -23.09
N LEU A 432 -22.40 21.56 -23.82
CA LEU A 432 -23.25 22.15 -24.87
C LEU A 432 -24.24 23.17 -24.29
N ALA A 433 -24.82 22.88 -23.12
CA ALA A 433 -25.72 23.81 -22.43
C ALA A 433 -24.98 25.02 -21.83
N MET A 434 -23.74 24.87 -21.36
CA MET A 434 -22.92 25.98 -20.87
C MET A 434 -22.51 26.96 -21.98
N THR A 435 -22.34 26.45 -23.21
CA THR A 435 -21.78 27.19 -24.36
C THR A 435 -22.85 27.73 -25.33
N SER A 436 -24.14 27.45 -25.07
CA SER A 436 -25.27 27.91 -25.87
C SER A 436 -26.06 29.01 -25.15
N GLU A 437 -26.19 30.18 -25.77
CA GLU A 437 -26.92 31.35 -25.21
C GLU A 437 -28.42 31.07 -24.98
N ASP A 438 -29.04 30.20 -25.78
CA ASP A 438 -30.46 29.83 -25.70
C ASP A 438 -30.75 28.71 -24.69
N SER A 439 -29.75 28.15 -23.99
CA SER A 439 -29.93 26.94 -23.17
C SER A 439 -30.89 27.10 -21.99
N GLY A 440 -31.00 28.32 -21.46
CA GLY A 440 -31.73 28.62 -20.21
C GLY A 440 -31.11 27.97 -18.98
N VAL A 441 -29.79 27.78 -18.96
CA VAL A 441 -29.02 27.22 -17.84
C VAL A 441 -28.01 28.26 -17.35
N GLN A 442 -27.95 28.50 -16.04
CA GLN A 442 -26.92 29.38 -15.47
C GLN A 442 -25.54 28.71 -15.59
N PRO A 443 -24.47 29.43 -15.98
CA PRO A 443 -23.12 28.89 -15.99
C PRO A 443 -22.70 28.33 -14.62
N ILE A 444 -22.00 27.20 -14.63
CA ILE A 444 -21.36 26.58 -13.46
C ILE A 444 -19.86 26.41 -13.74
N PRO A 445 -18.96 26.53 -12.75
CA PRO A 445 -17.55 26.19 -12.93
C PRO A 445 -17.36 24.72 -13.30
N ILE A 446 -16.59 24.47 -14.36
CA ILE A 446 -16.25 23.12 -14.84
C ILE A 446 -14.74 22.96 -14.98
N PHE A 447 -14.20 21.87 -14.44
CA PHE A 447 -12.82 21.43 -14.66
C PHE A 447 -12.78 20.12 -15.45
N GLY A 448 -12.29 20.16 -16.69
CA GLY A 448 -12.13 18.98 -17.55
C GLY A 448 -10.72 18.40 -17.50
N ILE A 449 -10.59 17.09 -17.38
CA ILE A 449 -9.28 16.42 -17.30
C ILE A 449 -9.19 15.37 -18.41
N CYS A 450 -8.08 15.33 -19.15
CA CYS A 450 -7.82 14.34 -20.19
C CYS A 450 -8.94 14.30 -21.27
N LEU A 451 -9.87 13.34 -21.23
CA LEU A 451 -11.03 13.32 -22.13
C LEU A 451 -11.92 14.56 -21.94
N GLY A 452 -12.14 15.01 -20.69
CA GLY A 452 -12.87 16.25 -20.40
C GLY A 452 -12.20 17.52 -20.94
N HIS A 453 -10.87 17.52 -21.11
CA HIS A 453 -10.14 18.61 -21.78
C HIS A 453 -10.38 18.62 -23.29
N GLN A 454 -10.34 17.44 -23.91
CA GLN A 454 -10.58 17.26 -25.33
C GLN A 454 -12.06 17.55 -25.69
N ALA A 455 -13.01 17.18 -24.81
CA ALA A 455 -14.43 17.50 -24.95
C ALA A 455 -14.70 19.02 -24.97
N LEU A 456 -14.11 19.78 -24.03
CA LEU A 456 -14.22 21.24 -23.99
C LEU A 456 -13.71 21.89 -25.30
N ALA A 457 -12.56 21.42 -25.80
CA ALA A 457 -12.02 21.92 -27.06
C ALA A 457 -12.91 21.55 -28.26
N ALA A 458 -13.33 20.28 -28.37
CA ALA A 458 -14.12 19.76 -29.49
C ALA A 458 -15.49 20.44 -29.64
N LEU A 459 -16.22 20.62 -28.53
CA LEU A 459 -17.56 21.23 -28.55
C LEU A 459 -17.54 22.72 -28.92
N LEU A 460 -16.42 23.42 -28.66
CA LEU A 460 -16.20 24.80 -29.09
C LEU A 460 -15.68 24.91 -30.54
N GLY A 461 -15.68 23.82 -31.30
CA GLY A 461 -15.22 23.77 -32.69
C GLY A 461 -13.72 23.55 -32.86
N GLY A 462 -13.00 23.24 -31.78
CA GLY A 462 -11.60 22.85 -31.81
C GLY A 462 -11.42 21.44 -32.38
N LYS A 463 -10.24 21.16 -32.92
CA LYS A 463 -9.94 19.86 -33.52
C LYS A 463 -9.13 18.99 -32.56
N VAL A 464 -9.56 17.75 -32.36
CA VAL A 464 -8.82 16.72 -31.62
C VAL A 464 -8.17 15.76 -32.61
N VAL A 465 -6.93 15.38 -32.34
CA VAL A 465 -6.06 14.60 -33.24
C VAL A 465 -5.27 13.56 -32.45
N PRO A 466 -4.73 12.51 -33.09
CA PRO A 466 -3.70 11.67 -32.47
C PRO A 466 -2.53 12.50 -31.98
N ALA A 467 -2.04 12.20 -30.78
CA ALA A 467 -0.85 12.81 -30.22
C ALA A 467 0.39 12.47 -31.06
N LYS A 468 1.36 13.39 -31.09
CA LYS A 468 2.60 13.25 -31.88
C LYS A 468 3.49 12.13 -31.36
N GLU A 469 3.46 11.89 -30.04
CA GLU A 469 3.95 10.68 -29.40
C GLU A 469 2.84 10.14 -28.48
N LEU A 470 2.63 8.82 -28.49
CA LEU A 470 1.69 8.18 -27.58
C LEU A 470 2.35 7.98 -26.21
N VAL A 471 1.98 8.84 -25.26
CA VAL A 471 2.56 8.89 -23.92
C VAL A 471 1.57 8.36 -22.89
N HIS A 472 1.71 7.08 -22.55
CA HIS A 472 0.90 6.38 -21.55
C HIS A 472 1.75 6.03 -20.33
N GLY A 473 1.28 6.33 -19.11
CA GLY A 473 1.98 6.01 -17.85
C GLY A 473 3.34 6.69 -17.67
N ARG A 474 3.63 7.74 -18.45
CA ARG A 474 4.92 8.47 -18.41
C ARG A 474 4.69 9.95 -18.14
N ASN A 475 5.64 10.59 -17.46
CA ASN A 475 5.67 12.04 -17.31
C ASN A 475 5.99 12.73 -18.64
N VAL A 476 5.37 13.88 -18.88
CA VAL A 476 5.81 14.90 -19.83
C VAL A 476 6.13 16.21 -19.10
N PRO A 477 6.99 17.08 -19.68
CA PRO A 477 7.13 18.44 -19.22
C PRO A 477 5.89 19.28 -19.53
N ILE A 478 5.45 20.09 -18.56
CA ILE A 478 4.36 21.06 -18.69
C ILE A 478 4.88 22.46 -18.37
N GLN A 479 4.82 23.36 -19.35
CA GLN A 479 5.04 24.78 -19.19
C GLN A 479 3.68 25.48 -18.98
N HIS A 480 3.55 26.33 -17.96
CA HIS A 480 2.30 27.04 -17.65
C HIS A 480 2.50 28.56 -17.53
N ASN A 481 1.41 29.33 -17.60
CA ASN A 481 1.41 30.79 -17.40
C ASN A 481 1.51 31.20 -15.91
N GLY A 482 1.09 30.34 -14.98
CA GLY A 482 1.07 30.65 -13.54
C GLY A 482 -0.17 31.43 -13.08
N GLU A 483 -1.23 31.45 -13.90
CA GLU A 483 -2.48 32.16 -13.65
C GLU A 483 -3.64 31.16 -13.49
N SER A 484 -4.82 31.64 -13.06
CA SER A 484 -6.03 30.82 -12.89
C SER A 484 -5.77 29.53 -12.10
N ILE A 485 -5.99 28.34 -12.67
CA ILE A 485 -5.73 27.06 -11.99
C ILE A 485 -4.23 26.81 -11.68
N PHE A 486 -3.30 27.55 -12.29
CA PHE A 486 -1.86 27.50 -12.00
C PHE A 486 -1.39 28.63 -11.05
N LYS A 487 -2.30 29.45 -10.52
CA LYS A 487 -2.02 30.55 -9.56
C LYS A 487 -1.11 30.09 -8.42
N GLY A 488 -0.06 30.85 -8.14
CA GLY A 488 0.91 30.56 -7.07
C GLY A 488 1.97 29.50 -7.39
N LEU A 489 1.87 28.78 -8.51
CA LEU A 489 2.98 27.96 -9.04
C LEU A 489 3.92 28.87 -9.85
N ASN A 490 5.24 28.74 -9.69
CA ASN A 490 6.21 29.57 -10.43
C ASN A 490 6.17 29.22 -11.94
N PRO A 491 5.81 30.15 -12.84
CA PRO A 491 5.77 29.88 -14.28
C PRO A 491 7.14 29.63 -14.91
N GLU A 492 8.26 30.02 -14.28
CA GLU A 492 9.61 29.62 -14.74
C GLU A 492 9.88 28.11 -14.54
N ARG A 493 9.02 27.42 -13.78
CA ARG A 493 9.21 26.02 -13.42
C ARG A 493 8.34 25.09 -14.26
N VAL A 494 8.98 24.44 -15.23
CA VAL A 494 8.40 23.29 -15.93
C VAL A 494 8.01 22.20 -14.93
N LEU A 495 6.72 21.85 -14.89
CA LEU A 495 6.19 20.75 -14.09
C LEU A 495 6.39 19.41 -14.82
N GLN A 496 6.29 18.32 -14.08
CA GLN A 496 6.30 16.94 -14.61
C GLN A 496 4.96 16.28 -14.30
N GLN A 497 4.19 15.92 -15.31
CA GLN A 497 2.83 15.38 -15.15
C GLN A 497 2.61 14.16 -16.06
N VAL A 498 1.88 13.17 -15.57
CA VAL A 498 1.60 11.93 -16.30
C VAL A 498 0.52 12.14 -17.36
N ARG A 499 0.67 11.46 -18.50
CA ARG A 499 -0.39 11.30 -19.51
C ARG A 499 -0.79 9.83 -19.67
N TYR A 500 -2.04 9.62 -20.05
CA TYR A 500 -2.57 8.33 -20.52
C TYR A 500 -3.32 8.41 -21.86
N ASN A 501 -3.60 9.61 -22.39
CA ASN A 501 -4.38 9.73 -23.63
C ASN A 501 -3.50 9.63 -24.90
N SER A 502 -4.05 8.96 -25.92
CA SER A 502 -3.49 8.82 -27.27
C SER A 502 -3.84 9.98 -28.20
N LEU A 503 -4.83 10.79 -27.82
CA LEU A 503 -5.30 11.98 -28.52
C LEU A 503 -4.80 13.26 -27.81
N THR A 504 -4.86 14.39 -28.52
CA THR A 504 -4.50 15.73 -28.04
C THR A 504 -5.29 16.80 -28.80
N VAL A 505 -5.32 18.03 -28.29
CA VAL A 505 -5.94 19.17 -28.99
C VAL A 505 -4.95 19.75 -30.01
N ASP A 506 -5.40 19.93 -31.25
CA ASP A 506 -4.60 20.47 -32.34
C ASP A 506 -4.29 21.96 -32.09
N HIS A 507 -3.02 22.26 -31.76
CA HIS A 507 -2.57 23.61 -31.45
C HIS A 507 -2.74 24.62 -32.60
N THR A 508 -2.97 24.15 -33.82
CA THR A 508 -3.25 25.02 -34.99
C THR A 508 -4.72 25.37 -35.16
N ALA A 509 -5.62 24.70 -34.43
CA ALA A 509 -7.07 24.76 -34.58
C ALA A 509 -7.78 25.00 -33.22
N ILE A 510 -7.24 25.92 -32.41
CA ILE A 510 -7.82 26.31 -31.12
C ILE A 510 -8.92 27.38 -31.34
N PRO A 511 -10.14 27.20 -30.79
CA PRO A 511 -11.20 28.20 -30.88
C PRO A 511 -10.84 29.54 -30.27
N SER A 512 -11.28 30.64 -30.89
CA SER A 512 -11.00 32.02 -30.45
C SER A 512 -11.46 32.34 -29.03
N GLN A 513 -12.44 31.59 -28.52
CA GLN A 513 -13.05 31.71 -27.20
C GLN A 513 -12.20 31.09 -26.07
N LEU A 514 -11.18 30.31 -26.42
CA LEU A 514 -10.23 29.69 -25.48
C LEU A 514 -8.90 30.43 -25.48
N ASP A 515 -8.20 30.38 -24.35
CA ASP A 515 -6.78 30.69 -24.20
C ASP A 515 -6.02 29.45 -23.72
N VAL A 516 -4.76 29.34 -24.17
CA VAL A 516 -3.83 28.27 -23.76
C VAL A 516 -3.09 28.70 -22.52
N ILE A 517 -3.39 28.05 -21.40
CA ILE A 517 -2.77 28.34 -20.09
C ILE A 517 -1.59 27.41 -19.77
N ALA A 518 -1.46 26.28 -20.49
CA ALA A 518 -0.28 25.41 -20.44
C ALA A 518 -0.03 24.65 -21.76
N THR A 519 1.24 24.35 -22.03
CA THR A 519 1.72 23.55 -23.18
C THR A 519 2.82 22.57 -22.77
N ASN A 520 3.12 21.59 -23.63
CA ASN A 520 4.40 20.88 -23.58
C ASN A 520 5.47 21.73 -24.31
N PRO A 521 6.57 22.13 -23.65
CA PRO A 521 7.62 22.95 -24.27
C PRO A 521 8.47 22.21 -25.32
N GLU A 522 8.39 20.88 -25.43
CA GLU A 522 9.21 20.07 -26.34
C GLU A 522 8.58 19.88 -27.74
N ASP A 523 7.25 19.91 -27.83
CA ASP A 523 6.50 19.67 -29.08
C ASP A 523 5.39 20.69 -29.39
N GLY A 524 5.00 21.53 -28.42
CA GLY A 524 3.92 22.49 -28.55
C GLY A 524 2.51 21.92 -28.35
N GLU A 525 2.35 20.68 -27.89
CA GLU A 525 1.02 20.12 -27.57
C GLU A 525 0.32 20.92 -26.46
N VAL A 526 -0.99 21.12 -26.62
CA VAL A 526 -1.82 21.86 -25.67
C VAL A 526 -1.99 21.03 -24.40
N MET A 527 -1.63 21.61 -23.25
CA MET A 527 -1.66 20.92 -21.95
C MET A 527 -2.68 21.50 -20.96
N GLY A 528 -3.14 22.74 -21.19
CA GLY A 528 -4.21 23.35 -20.41
C GLY A 528 -4.92 24.47 -21.18
N LEU A 529 -6.24 24.52 -21.04
CA LEU A 529 -7.12 25.51 -21.67
C LEU A 529 -7.99 26.22 -20.63
N GLN A 530 -8.34 27.47 -20.92
CA GLN A 530 -9.32 28.25 -20.18
C GLN A 530 -10.26 28.95 -21.18
N HIS A 531 -11.54 29.06 -20.85
CA HIS A 531 -12.50 29.86 -21.62
C HIS A 531 -12.51 31.33 -21.15
N LYS A 532 -12.66 32.27 -22.10
CA LYS A 532 -12.47 33.72 -21.88
C LYS A 532 -13.50 34.41 -21.01
N THR A 533 -14.72 33.88 -20.94
CA THR A 533 -15.85 34.49 -20.21
C THR A 533 -16.54 33.50 -19.27
N LEU A 534 -16.96 32.35 -19.77
CA LEU A 534 -17.48 31.23 -18.97
C LEU A 534 -16.39 30.60 -18.07
N PRO A 535 -16.73 30.11 -16.86
CA PRO A 535 -15.79 29.52 -15.89
C PRO A 535 -15.39 28.06 -16.25
N LEU A 536 -14.91 27.86 -17.48
CA LEU A 536 -14.53 26.54 -18.01
C LEU A 536 -13.00 26.44 -18.09
N TYR A 537 -12.44 25.42 -17.45
CA TYR A 537 -10.99 25.18 -17.34
C TYR A 537 -10.69 23.71 -17.64
N SER A 538 -9.52 23.39 -18.18
CA SER A 538 -9.15 22.00 -18.40
C SER A 538 -7.65 21.72 -18.55
N VAL A 539 -7.25 20.46 -18.35
CA VAL A 539 -5.86 19.98 -18.52
C VAL A 539 -5.78 18.63 -19.25
N GLN A 540 -4.78 18.45 -20.12
CA GLN A 540 -4.60 17.20 -20.90
C GLN A 540 -3.87 16.09 -20.10
N PHE A 541 -3.17 16.45 -19.04
CA PHE A 541 -2.45 15.55 -18.15
C PHE A 541 -3.30 15.12 -16.94
N HIS A 542 -2.83 14.12 -16.20
CA HIS A 542 -3.50 13.51 -15.06
C HIS A 542 -2.89 13.99 -13.73
N PRO A 543 -3.44 15.05 -13.09
CA PRO A 543 -2.95 15.55 -11.80
C PRO A 543 -3.09 14.52 -10.65
N GLU A 544 -4.00 13.55 -10.79
CA GLU A 544 -4.35 12.56 -9.78
C GLU A 544 -3.42 11.36 -9.70
N SER A 545 -2.62 11.09 -10.74
CA SER A 545 -1.64 9.99 -10.78
C SER A 545 -0.61 10.12 -9.66
N ILE A 546 -0.26 9.00 -9.02
CA ILE A 546 0.67 9.00 -7.89
C ILE A 546 2.06 9.48 -8.29
N TYR A 547 2.43 9.33 -9.57
CA TYR A 547 3.71 9.81 -10.08
C TYR A 547 3.67 11.32 -10.38
N SER A 548 2.58 11.86 -10.95
CA SER A 548 2.37 13.33 -11.08
C SER A 548 2.53 14.04 -9.73
N ARG A 549 1.88 13.49 -8.69
CA ARG A 549 1.88 14.03 -7.33
C ARG A 549 3.24 13.97 -6.62
N ARG A 550 4.13 13.06 -7.03
CA ARG A 550 5.46 12.85 -6.41
C ARG A 550 6.64 13.40 -7.23
N SER A 551 6.50 13.56 -8.55
CA SER A 551 7.61 13.97 -9.44
C SER A 551 8.08 15.42 -9.23
N ASN A 552 7.19 16.29 -8.76
CA ASN A 552 7.43 17.72 -8.67
C ASN A 552 8.21 18.15 -7.40
N HIS A 553 9.20 17.34 -6.99
CA HIS A 553 10.22 17.67 -5.98
C HIS A 553 9.62 18.17 -4.64
N GLY A 554 8.56 17.51 -4.16
CA GLY A 554 7.88 17.87 -2.91
C GLY A 554 6.67 18.80 -3.05
N ILE A 555 6.37 19.32 -4.24
CA ILE A 555 5.09 20.00 -4.53
C ILE A 555 4.10 18.98 -5.11
N ASP A 556 2.98 18.76 -4.43
CA ASP A 556 1.82 18.07 -5.03
C ASP A 556 1.07 19.08 -5.91
N ALA A 557 1.48 19.18 -7.18
CA ALA A 557 0.91 20.16 -8.12
C ALA A 557 -0.55 19.88 -8.45
N GLY A 558 -1.01 18.62 -8.37
CA GLY A 558 -2.41 18.26 -8.56
C GLY A 558 -3.31 18.84 -7.47
N LYS A 559 -2.87 18.77 -6.20
CA LYS A 559 -3.56 19.43 -5.07
C LYS A 559 -3.60 20.95 -5.23
N HIS A 560 -2.53 21.58 -5.73
CA HIS A 560 -2.52 23.03 -5.99
C HIS A 560 -3.50 23.44 -7.09
N ILE A 561 -3.54 22.69 -8.20
CA ILE A 561 -4.47 22.92 -9.31
C ILE A 561 -5.92 22.80 -8.84
N LEU A 562 -6.27 21.78 -8.04
CA LEU A 562 -7.63 21.63 -7.54
C LEU A 562 -7.98 22.70 -6.50
N ARG A 563 -7.08 23.08 -5.59
CA ARG A 563 -7.29 24.20 -4.66
C ARG A 563 -7.63 25.48 -5.41
N ASN A 564 -6.81 25.84 -6.41
CA ASN A 564 -7.03 27.04 -7.22
C ASN A 564 -8.39 26.99 -7.96
N PHE A 565 -8.84 25.80 -8.40
CA PHE A 565 -10.18 25.63 -8.96
C PHE A 565 -11.29 25.81 -7.90
N MET A 566 -11.11 25.33 -6.67
CA MET A 566 -12.07 25.57 -5.57
C MET A 566 -12.15 27.04 -5.15
N ASP A 567 -11.05 27.79 -5.24
CA ASP A 567 -11.04 29.25 -5.04
C ASP A 567 -11.83 29.94 -6.16
N ILE A 568 -11.67 29.51 -7.43
CA ILE A 568 -12.44 30.00 -8.58
C ILE A 568 -13.95 29.70 -8.41
N VAL A 569 -14.31 28.55 -7.81
CA VAL A 569 -15.71 28.21 -7.49
C VAL A 569 -16.29 29.17 -6.45
N ASP A 570 -15.51 29.56 -5.44
CA ASP A 570 -15.95 30.53 -4.44
C ASP A 570 -16.07 31.95 -5.03
N ASP A 571 -15.06 32.43 -5.76
CA ASP A 571 -15.06 33.74 -6.43
C ASP A 571 -16.25 33.86 -7.41
N PHE A 572 -16.55 32.79 -8.16
CA PHE A 572 -17.69 32.76 -9.09
C PHE A 572 -19.03 32.88 -8.35
N TRP A 573 -19.25 32.10 -7.29
CA TRP A 573 -20.54 32.10 -6.59
C TRP A 573 -20.73 33.31 -5.66
N ALA A 574 -19.66 33.90 -5.15
CA ALA A 574 -19.70 35.20 -4.47
C ALA A 574 -20.14 36.35 -5.40
N ALA A 575 -19.88 36.23 -6.71
CA ALA A 575 -20.34 37.17 -7.73
C ALA A 575 -21.73 36.84 -8.32
N ASN A 576 -22.35 35.72 -7.93
CA ASN A 576 -23.61 35.20 -8.47
C ASN A 576 -24.66 34.90 -7.38
N ASP A 577 -24.59 35.58 -6.23
CA ASP A 577 -25.59 35.57 -5.14
C ASP A 577 -26.03 34.18 -4.62
N ARG A 578 -25.12 33.18 -4.59
CA ARG A 578 -25.47 31.83 -4.07
C ARG A 578 -25.22 31.71 -2.56
N PRO A 579 -26.26 31.45 -1.74
CA PRO A 579 -26.16 31.44 -0.28
C PRO A 579 -25.64 30.10 0.29
N GLU A 580 -25.78 29.97 1.61
CA GLU A 580 -25.25 28.91 2.50
C GLU A 580 -25.27 27.48 1.92
N ARG A 581 -24.12 26.80 2.01
CA ARG A 581 -23.88 25.47 1.44
C ARG A 581 -24.26 24.39 2.45
N LEU A 582 -25.32 23.64 2.13
CA LEU A 582 -25.70 22.42 2.84
C LEU A 582 -25.03 21.18 2.19
N PRO A 583 -25.03 20.01 2.85
CA PRO A 583 -24.68 18.75 2.20
C PRO A 583 -25.55 18.45 0.97
N LEU A 584 -25.06 17.59 0.07
CA LEU A 584 -25.83 17.16 -1.11
C LEU A 584 -27.17 16.52 -0.70
N PRO A 585 -28.27 16.80 -1.41
CA PRO A 585 -29.52 16.05 -1.31
C PRO A 585 -29.34 14.52 -1.38
N ILE A 586 -30.19 13.78 -0.65
CA ILE A 586 -30.07 12.32 -0.51
C ILE A 586 -30.26 11.60 -1.85
N ASN A 587 -31.10 12.11 -2.75
CA ASN A 587 -31.24 11.60 -4.12
C ASN A 587 -29.93 11.68 -4.91
N ILE A 588 -29.17 12.79 -4.80
CA ILE A 588 -27.87 12.93 -5.47
C ILE A 588 -26.83 11.99 -4.83
N ARG A 589 -26.82 11.87 -3.49
CA ARG A 589 -25.95 10.90 -2.81
C ARG A 589 -26.26 9.44 -3.18
N LYS A 590 -27.52 9.10 -3.45
CA LYS A 590 -27.94 7.78 -3.97
C LYS A 590 -27.53 7.54 -5.44
N LEU A 591 -27.14 8.56 -6.20
CA LEU A 591 -26.50 8.42 -7.51
C LEU A 591 -24.98 8.20 -7.42
N CYS A 592 -24.36 8.39 -6.25
CA CYS A 592 -22.92 8.21 -6.13
C CYS A 592 -22.53 6.74 -6.34
N VAL A 593 -21.63 6.47 -7.28
CA VAL A 593 -21.12 5.10 -7.55
C VAL A 593 -20.11 4.62 -6.50
N LEU A 594 -19.72 5.49 -5.57
CA LEU A 594 -18.85 5.19 -4.44
C LEU A 594 -19.67 5.01 -3.16
N ASN A 595 -19.35 3.95 -2.41
CA ASN A 595 -19.69 3.77 -1.00
C ASN A 595 -21.10 4.21 -0.59
N THR A 596 -22.09 3.44 -1.05
CA THR A 596 -23.46 3.47 -0.54
C THR A 596 -23.53 2.98 0.92
N VAL A 597 -23.13 3.84 1.85
CA VAL A 597 -23.43 3.73 3.30
C VAL A 597 -24.95 3.96 3.57
N PHE A 598 -25.72 4.26 2.52
CA PHE A 598 -27.13 4.66 2.55
C PHE A 598 -28.10 3.61 1.97
N SER A 599 -27.74 2.32 1.98
CA SER A 599 -28.72 1.24 1.84
C SER A 599 -29.55 1.10 3.13
N ASP A 600 -30.87 1.05 2.98
CA ASP A 600 -31.84 0.62 3.99
C ASP A 600 -32.00 1.48 5.26
N ILE A 601 -31.95 2.81 5.11
CA ILE A 601 -32.88 3.67 5.85
C ILE A 601 -34.19 3.73 5.03
N ASP A 602 -35.16 2.95 5.50
CA ASP A 602 -36.55 2.98 5.05
C ASP A 602 -37.32 3.86 6.04
N ASP A 603 -37.75 5.06 5.60
CA ASP A 603 -38.45 6.05 6.40
C ASP A 603 -39.85 5.59 6.87
N SER A 604 -40.31 4.38 6.51
CA SER A 604 -41.61 3.83 6.92
C SER A 604 -41.62 3.16 8.31
N GLN A 605 -40.48 3.00 8.99
CA GLN A 605 -40.41 2.49 10.37
C GLN A 605 -39.65 3.43 11.33
N PRO A 606 -40.14 3.66 12.56
CA PRO A 606 -39.49 4.53 13.53
C PRO A 606 -38.11 3.99 13.97
N ALA A 607 -37.15 4.89 14.13
CA ALA A 607 -35.73 4.57 14.29
C ALA A 607 -35.33 3.84 15.60
N GLU A 608 -36.27 3.62 16.52
CA GLU A 608 -36.04 2.97 17.83
C GLU A 608 -35.50 1.52 17.70
N ASN A 609 -35.75 0.84 16.56
CA ASN A 609 -35.36 -0.56 16.33
C ASN A 609 -34.07 -0.77 15.48
N LYS A 610 -33.37 0.29 15.06
CA LYS A 610 -32.09 0.18 14.30
C LYS A 610 -30.87 0.78 15.02
N ALA A 611 -31.09 1.38 16.18
CA ALA A 611 -30.04 1.98 17.01
C ALA A 611 -29.65 1.15 18.25
N GLU A 612 -30.22 -0.06 18.43
CA GLU A 612 -29.63 -1.02 19.37
C GLU A 612 -28.27 -1.46 18.82
N ALA A 613 -27.23 -1.27 19.64
CA ALA A 613 -25.87 -1.67 19.31
C ALA A 613 -25.79 -3.18 19.05
N SER A 614 -24.73 -3.62 18.36
CA SER A 614 -24.44 -5.04 18.18
C SER A 614 -24.14 -5.71 19.52
N SER A 615 -25.19 -6.19 20.19
CA SER A 615 -25.08 -7.26 21.17
C SER A 615 -24.35 -8.40 20.46
N ARG A 616 -23.08 -8.64 20.83
CA ARG A 616 -22.28 -9.72 20.24
C ARG A 616 -23.13 -10.99 20.28
N ARG A 617 -23.42 -11.57 19.11
CA ARG A 617 -24.14 -12.83 19.05
C ARG A 617 -23.33 -13.84 19.83
N ASP A 618 -23.98 -14.40 20.85
CA ASP A 618 -23.28 -15.08 21.92
C ASP A 618 -22.61 -16.36 21.34
N PRO A 619 -21.27 -16.45 21.24
CA PRO A 619 -20.61 -17.25 20.21
C PRO A 619 -20.92 -18.74 20.28
N ILE A 620 -21.12 -19.34 19.10
CA ILE A 620 -21.56 -20.73 18.91
C ILE A 620 -20.44 -21.64 18.39
N TYR A 621 -19.33 -21.06 17.92
CA TYR A 621 -18.09 -21.79 17.62
C TYR A 621 -16.91 -21.18 18.38
N SER A 622 -15.85 -21.97 18.59
CA SER A 622 -14.52 -21.50 19.00
C SER A 622 -13.45 -22.12 18.10
N VAL A 623 -12.45 -21.36 17.68
CA VAL A 623 -11.25 -21.94 17.04
C VAL A 623 -10.30 -22.46 18.13
N GLN A 624 -9.89 -23.72 18.03
CA GLN A 624 -9.00 -24.41 18.97
C GLN A 624 -7.65 -24.74 18.30
N ARG A 625 -6.54 -24.29 18.88
CA ARG A 625 -5.18 -24.58 18.41
C ARG A 625 -4.49 -25.70 19.21
N HIS A 626 -3.67 -26.49 18.52
CA HIS A 626 -2.80 -27.50 19.13
C HIS A 626 -1.39 -27.43 18.51
N ASP A 627 -0.33 -27.42 19.33
CA ASP A 627 1.05 -27.52 18.82
C ASP A 627 1.37 -28.98 18.48
N ILE A 628 1.81 -29.23 17.23
CA ILE A 628 2.19 -30.58 16.76
C ILE A 628 3.68 -30.66 16.40
N GLY A 629 4.47 -29.62 16.63
CA GLY A 629 5.90 -29.55 16.27
C GLY A 629 6.78 -30.54 17.04
N SER A 630 6.32 -30.99 18.21
CA SER A 630 6.90 -32.11 18.97
C SER A 630 6.65 -33.47 18.30
N LEU A 631 5.52 -33.63 17.62
CA LEU A 631 5.08 -34.86 16.96
C LEU A 631 5.70 -35.03 15.56
N VAL A 632 6.02 -33.92 14.87
CA VAL A 632 6.62 -33.96 13.53
C VAL A 632 8.05 -34.54 13.58
N PRO A 633 8.34 -35.65 12.86
CA PRO A 633 9.64 -36.30 12.84
C PRO A 633 10.78 -35.36 12.43
N SER A 634 11.97 -35.55 13.01
CA SER A 634 13.11 -34.63 12.82
C SER A 634 13.50 -34.39 11.36
N PHE A 635 13.42 -35.42 10.50
CA PHE A 635 13.64 -35.30 9.05
C PHE A 635 12.52 -34.55 8.33
N ALA A 636 11.27 -34.67 8.80
CA ALA A 636 10.08 -34.09 8.19
C ALA A 636 9.83 -32.61 8.59
N ARG A 637 10.44 -32.11 9.67
CA ARG A 637 10.20 -30.75 10.20
C ARG A 637 10.29 -29.60 9.18
N ASN A 638 11.14 -29.73 8.17
CA ASN A 638 11.29 -28.77 7.08
C ASN A 638 10.82 -29.32 5.70
N GLN A 639 10.29 -30.54 5.66
CA GLN A 639 9.78 -31.20 4.45
C GLN A 639 8.24 -31.22 4.51
N LEU A 640 7.64 -30.05 4.23
CA LEU A 640 6.19 -29.82 4.34
C LEU A 640 5.37 -30.82 3.50
N ASP A 641 5.93 -31.27 2.37
CA ASP A 641 5.35 -32.26 1.49
C ASP A 641 5.22 -33.65 2.14
N LEU A 642 6.15 -34.06 3.02
CA LEU A 642 6.01 -35.31 3.78
C LEU A 642 4.91 -35.21 4.85
N VAL A 643 4.79 -34.05 5.50
CA VAL A 643 3.73 -33.81 6.49
C VAL A 643 2.35 -33.75 5.80
N PHE A 644 2.25 -33.08 4.64
CA PHE A 644 1.06 -33.07 3.81
C PHE A 644 0.65 -34.47 3.36
N GLU A 645 1.59 -35.25 2.83
CA GLU A 645 1.36 -36.61 2.31
C GLU A 645 0.94 -37.60 3.42
N ALA A 646 1.43 -37.42 4.65
CA ALA A 646 1.04 -38.25 5.80
C ALA A 646 -0.27 -37.82 6.48
N THR A 647 -0.64 -36.53 6.44
CA THR A 647 -1.77 -36.01 7.23
C THR A 647 -3.03 -35.74 6.42
N THR A 648 -2.88 -35.20 5.20
CA THR A 648 -3.90 -34.42 4.50
C THR A 648 -4.20 -34.93 3.09
N TYR A 649 -3.19 -35.41 2.37
CA TYR A 649 -3.34 -35.86 0.98
C TYR A 649 -4.32 -37.04 0.85
N SER A 650 -5.23 -36.96 -0.13
CA SER A 650 -6.19 -38.02 -0.44
C SER A 650 -6.53 -37.98 -1.93
N SER A 651 -6.57 -39.12 -2.60
CA SER A 651 -7.00 -39.22 -4.01
C SER A 651 -8.53 -39.26 -4.18
N THR A 652 -9.30 -39.31 -3.08
CA THR A 652 -10.76 -39.48 -3.11
C THR A 652 -11.52 -38.38 -2.36
N SER A 653 -10.84 -37.62 -1.50
CA SER A 653 -11.44 -36.61 -0.62
C SER A 653 -10.91 -35.21 -0.98
N PRO A 654 -11.73 -34.14 -0.90
CA PRO A 654 -11.26 -32.78 -1.08
C PRO A 654 -10.12 -32.43 -0.12
N PHE A 655 -9.15 -31.66 -0.62
CA PHE A 655 -8.04 -31.15 0.18
C PHE A 655 -7.51 -29.84 -0.41
N PHE A 656 -6.81 -29.08 0.44
CA PHE A 656 -5.99 -27.95 0.02
C PHE A 656 -4.59 -28.00 0.64
N TRP A 657 -3.63 -27.42 -0.07
CA TRP A 657 -2.36 -26.93 0.43
C TRP A 657 -2.12 -25.55 -0.18
N LEU A 658 -2.26 -24.49 0.61
CA LEU A 658 -1.79 -23.14 0.27
C LEU A 658 -0.35 -23.03 0.77
N ASP A 659 0.60 -22.78 -0.12
CA ASP A 659 2.02 -22.92 0.18
C ASP A 659 2.84 -21.67 -0.14
N SER A 660 3.48 -21.12 0.90
CA SER A 660 4.53 -20.12 0.74
C SER A 660 5.85 -20.80 0.32
N ALA A 661 5.87 -21.43 -0.84
CA ALA A 661 7.01 -22.22 -1.34
C ALA A 661 8.31 -21.40 -1.48
N ALA A 662 8.19 -20.09 -1.73
CA ALA A 662 9.29 -19.13 -1.72
C ALA A 662 9.27 -18.20 -0.50
N ALA A 663 8.80 -18.68 0.66
CA ALA A 663 8.79 -17.93 1.92
C ALA A 663 10.16 -17.32 2.22
N ALA A 664 10.29 -16.02 1.91
CA ALA A 664 11.45 -15.26 2.31
C ALA A 664 11.27 -14.85 3.77
N SER A 665 12.33 -15.06 4.55
CA SER A 665 12.88 -14.07 5.46
C SER A 665 12.20 -12.68 5.32
N GLY A 666 11.36 -12.32 6.28
CA GLY A 666 10.75 -10.98 6.42
C GLY A 666 9.72 -10.60 5.37
N ASP A 667 9.36 -11.49 4.45
CA ASP A 667 8.17 -11.32 3.62
C ASP A 667 6.92 -11.69 4.43
N SER A 668 6.31 -10.69 5.07
CA SER A 668 5.08 -10.86 5.86
C SER A 668 3.91 -11.39 5.03
N PHE A 669 3.97 -11.29 3.69
CA PHE A 669 2.94 -11.79 2.78
C PHE A 669 3.04 -13.29 2.55
N ALA A 670 4.20 -13.91 2.82
CA ALA A 670 4.50 -15.33 2.57
C ALA A 670 5.01 -16.07 3.84
N ARG A 671 4.48 -15.73 5.02
CA ARG A 671 4.92 -16.29 6.31
C ARG A 671 4.46 -17.72 6.59
N PHE A 672 3.31 -18.14 6.06
CA PHE A 672 2.66 -19.40 6.45
C PHE A 672 2.37 -20.31 5.25
N SER A 673 2.39 -21.62 5.49
CA SER A 673 1.74 -22.60 4.63
C SER A 673 0.61 -23.27 5.41
N TYR A 674 -0.54 -23.47 4.77
CA TYR A 674 -1.75 -24.06 5.35
C TYR A 674 -2.18 -25.26 4.53
N MET A 675 -2.54 -26.36 5.18
CA MET A 675 -3.03 -27.57 4.52
C MET A 675 -4.18 -28.17 5.32
N GLY A 676 -5.21 -28.69 4.65
CA GLY A 676 -6.32 -29.33 5.35
C GLY A 676 -7.15 -30.23 4.44
N PRO A 677 -7.72 -31.32 4.99
CA PRO A 677 -8.78 -32.06 4.33
C PRO A 677 -10.08 -31.25 4.43
N ALA A 678 -11.02 -31.49 3.51
CA ALA A 678 -12.40 -31.01 3.64
C ALA A 678 -13.39 -32.12 3.27
N SER A 679 -14.56 -32.13 3.93
CA SER A 679 -15.65 -33.05 3.58
C SER A 679 -16.27 -32.65 2.24
N LEU A 680 -16.75 -33.62 1.45
CA LEU A 680 -17.43 -33.35 0.18
C LEU A 680 -18.63 -32.40 0.36
N ASP A 681 -19.45 -32.61 1.38
CA ASP A 681 -20.58 -31.73 1.75
C ASP A 681 -20.16 -30.29 2.13
N ALA A 682 -18.89 -30.05 2.47
CA ALA A 682 -18.32 -28.74 2.74
C ALA A 682 -17.69 -28.07 1.50
N CYS A 683 -17.74 -28.71 0.32
CA CYS A 683 -17.37 -28.10 -0.95
C CYS A 683 -18.57 -27.42 -1.59
N ILE A 684 -18.36 -26.18 -2.03
CA ILE A 684 -19.35 -25.26 -2.60
C ILE A 684 -18.85 -24.81 -3.97
N SER A 685 -19.70 -24.87 -4.98
CA SER A 685 -19.40 -24.49 -6.36
C SER A 685 -20.49 -23.56 -6.88
N TYR A 686 -20.15 -22.59 -7.73
CA TYR A 686 -21.11 -21.70 -8.37
C TYR A 686 -20.91 -21.69 -9.89
N ASP A 687 -22.03 -21.72 -10.62
CA ASP A 687 -22.10 -21.68 -12.07
C ASP A 687 -22.84 -20.40 -12.50
N LEU A 688 -22.15 -19.53 -13.22
CA LEU A 688 -22.65 -18.20 -13.62
C LEU A 688 -23.78 -18.29 -14.67
N ALA A 689 -23.82 -19.39 -15.44
CA ALA A 689 -24.80 -19.60 -16.51
C ALA A 689 -26.17 -20.08 -15.98
N SER A 690 -26.25 -20.54 -14.74
CA SER A 690 -27.47 -20.97 -14.06
C SER A 690 -27.75 -20.25 -12.73
N ASP A 691 -26.89 -19.32 -12.30
CA ASP A 691 -26.94 -18.59 -11.02
C ASP A 691 -27.17 -19.50 -9.80
N ARG A 692 -26.60 -20.71 -9.86
CA ARG A 692 -26.90 -21.79 -8.93
C ARG A 692 -25.66 -22.20 -8.15
N VAL A 693 -25.81 -22.27 -6.83
CA VAL A 693 -24.81 -22.82 -5.92
C VAL A 693 -25.04 -24.34 -5.80
N THR A 694 -24.02 -25.14 -6.09
CA THR A 694 -24.05 -26.60 -5.90
C THR A 694 -23.05 -27.04 -4.85
N TYR A 695 -23.38 -28.07 -4.08
CA TYR A 695 -22.58 -28.50 -2.93
C TYR A 695 -22.76 -29.98 -2.60
N GLY A 696 -21.80 -30.55 -1.88
CA GLY A 696 -21.78 -31.97 -1.60
C GLY A 696 -21.69 -32.82 -2.87
N SER A 697 -22.38 -33.95 -2.87
CA SER A 697 -22.37 -34.90 -3.99
C SER A 697 -23.29 -34.50 -5.15
N ASN A 698 -24.41 -33.80 -4.88
CA ASN A 698 -25.42 -33.39 -5.88
C ASN A 698 -26.48 -32.40 -5.35
N LYS A 699 -26.23 -31.69 -4.22
CA LYS A 699 -27.20 -30.74 -3.66
C LYS A 699 -27.07 -29.37 -4.34
N SER A 700 -28.12 -28.55 -4.33
CA SER A 700 -28.06 -27.19 -4.86
C SER A 700 -29.04 -26.22 -4.23
N VAL A 701 -28.62 -24.95 -4.09
CA VAL A 701 -29.45 -23.79 -3.76
C VAL A 701 -29.49 -22.87 -5.00
N GLN A 702 -30.65 -22.33 -5.31
CA GLN A 702 -30.79 -21.23 -6.28
C GLN A 702 -30.70 -19.92 -5.50
N LEU A 703 -29.91 -18.96 -5.96
CA LEU A 703 -29.86 -17.62 -5.33
C LEU A 703 -31.20 -16.89 -5.52
N GLU A 704 -31.49 -15.93 -4.63
CA GLU A 704 -32.70 -15.10 -4.71
C GLU A 704 -32.68 -14.19 -5.96
N GLU A 705 -33.85 -13.77 -6.43
CA GLU A 705 -33.96 -12.96 -7.65
C GLU A 705 -33.31 -11.59 -7.47
N GLY A 706 -32.18 -11.36 -8.14
CA GLY A 706 -31.35 -10.17 -8.02
C GLY A 706 -30.16 -10.30 -7.06
N ASP A 707 -30.07 -11.38 -6.28
CA ASP A 707 -28.90 -11.66 -5.45
C ASP A 707 -27.74 -12.21 -6.30
N THR A 708 -26.50 -11.95 -5.88
CA THR A 708 -25.30 -12.44 -6.59
C THR A 708 -24.47 -13.32 -5.67
N PHE A 709 -23.70 -14.26 -6.24
CA PHE A 709 -22.81 -15.11 -5.44
C PHE A 709 -21.83 -14.31 -4.56
N TRP A 710 -21.42 -13.11 -5.01
CA TRP A 710 -20.59 -12.23 -4.18
C TRP A 710 -21.36 -11.68 -2.96
N CYS A 711 -22.58 -11.20 -3.16
CA CYS A 711 -23.44 -10.70 -2.08
C CYS A 711 -23.79 -11.81 -1.08
N TRP A 712 -24.18 -12.98 -1.58
CA TRP A 712 -24.40 -14.19 -0.81
C TRP A 712 -23.17 -14.55 0.06
N MET A 713 -21.99 -14.62 -0.56
CA MET A 713 -20.75 -15.00 0.10
C MET A 713 -20.28 -13.95 1.14
N ASP A 714 -20.53 -12.65 0.92
CA ASP A 714 -20.23 -11.59 1.91
C ASP A 714 -21.17 -11.68 3.13
N ARG A 715 -22.49 -11.91 2.92
CA ARG A 715 -23.44 -12.17 4.03
C ARG A 715 -23.03 -13.39 4.85
N VAL A 716 -22.70 -14.49 4.18
CA VAL A 716 -22.24 -15.75 4.81
C VAL A 716 -20.94 -15.55 5.61
N GLN A 717 -19.94 -14.88 5.03
CA GLN A 717 -18.68 -14.56 5.71
C GLN A 717 -18.91 -13.67 6.94
N SER A 718 -19.77 -12.65 6.83
CA SER A 718 -20.09 -11.71 7.90
C SER A 718 -20.82 -12.39 9.07
N ASP A 719 -21.82 -13.23 8.78
CA ASP A 719 -22.54 -14.01 9.79
C ASP A 719 -21.59 -14.96 10.55
N LEU A 720 -20.77 -15.73 9.83
CA LEU A 720 -19.80 -16.66 10.41
C LEU A 720 -18.76 -15.95 11.30
N ALA A 721 -18.23 -14.80 10.85
CA ALA A 721 -17.29 -14.01 11.64
C ALA A 721 -17.93 -13.33 12.87
N SER A 722 -19.26 -13.19 12.90
CA SER A 722 -20.00 -12.71 14.08
C SER A 722 -20.32 -13.79 15.12
N LEU A 723 -20.14 -15.07 14.76
CA LEU A 723 -20.60 -16.25 15.53
C LEU A 723 -19.47 -17.08 16.16
N VAL A 724 -18.22 -16.68 15.92
CA VAL A 724 -17.00 -17.39 16.31
C VAL A 724 -16.26 -16.68 17.46
N ASP A 725 -15.78 -17.45 18.43
CA ASP A 725 -14.76 -17.02 19.37
C ASP A 725 -13.36 -17.40 18.86
N LEU A 726 -12.41 -16.48 18.96
CA LEU A 726 -11.13 -16.55 18.26
C LEU A 726 -9.97 -16.51 19.26
N GLU A 727 -9.17 -17.57 19.25
CA GLU A 727 -7.96 -17.67 20.08
C GLU A 727 -6.96 -16.55 19.75
N GLU A 728 -6.33 -15.96 20.78
CA GLU A 728 -5.19 -15.05 20.62
C GLU A 728 -4.02 -15.80 19.95
N GLY A 729 -3.93 -15.65 18.63
CA GLY A 729 -3.24 -16.62 17.79
C GLY A 729 -2.64 -16.04 16.50
N PRO A 730 -2.09 -16.93 15.65
CA PRO A 730 -1.26 -16.53 14.51
C PRO A 730 -2.03 -15.75 13.43
N GLU A 731 -1.31 -14.86 12.77
CA GLU A 731 -1.79 -14.02 11.66
C GLU A 731 -2.17 -14.88 10.45
N GLY A 732 -3.36 -14.67 9.89
CA GLY A 732 -3.84 -15.35 8.69
C GLY A 732 -5.01 -16.31 8.96
N LEU A 733 -4.96 -17.50 8.36
CA LEU A 733 -6.09 -18.42 8.24
C LEU A 733 -6.34 -19.21 9.55
N GLN A 734 -7.37 -18.80 10.28
CA GLN A 734 -7.96 -19.48 11.43
C GLN A 734 -9.31 -20.11 11.03
N CYS A 735 -9.25 -21.17 10.21
CA CYS A 735 -10.42 -21.78 9.55
C CYS A 735 -11.21 -20.79 8.65
N GLY A 736 -12.16 -21.30 7.88
CA GLY A 736 -12.97 -20.53 6.91
C GLY A 736 -12.97 -21.13 5.51
N PHE A 737 -13.18 -20.32 4.47
CA PHE A 737 -13.24 -20.80 3.09
C PHE A 737 -11.87 -20.77 2.40
N VAL A 738 -11.53 -21.84 1.68
CA VAL A 738 -10.34 -21.93 0.81
C VAL A 738 -10.79 -22.27 -0.61
N GLY A 739 -10.33 -21.55 -1.63
CA GLY A 739 -10.83 -21.74 -2.99
C GLY A 739 -10.45 -20.63 -3.98
N TYR A 740 -11.29 -20.44 -5.01
CA TYR A 740 -11.06 -19.49 -6.09
C TYR A 740 -12.33 -18.79 -6.58
N PHE A 741 -12.14 -17.57 -7.09
CA PHE A 741 -13.07 -16.88 -8.00
C PHE A 741 -12.44 -16.85 -9.39
N GLY A 742 -13.07 -17.50 -10.38
CA GLY A 742 -12.62 -17.50 -11.77
C GLY A 742 -12.86 -16.16 -12.45
N TYR A 743 -12.15 -15.90 -13.55
CA TYR A 743 -12.18 -14.61 -14.26
C TYR A 743 -13.60 -14.18 -14.67
N GLU A 744 -14.47 -15.12 -15.04
CA GLU A 744 -15.84 -14.81 -15.46
C GLU A 744 -16.74 -14.27 -14.33
N MET A 745 -16.33 -14.40 -13.07
CA MET A 745 -16.95 -13.71 -11.92
C MET A 745 -16.89 -12.16 -12.04
N LYS A 746 -16.12 -11.63 -13.01
CA LYS A 746 -16.20 -10.25 -13.51
C LYS A 746 -17.64 -9.81 -13.75
N ALA A 747 -18.51 -10.70 -14.20
CA ALA A 747 -19.91 -10.43 -14.51
C ALA A 747 -20.80 -10.09 -13.30
N GLY A 748 -20.32 -10.30 -12.06
CA GLY A 748 -20.94 -9.80 -10.83
C GLY A 748 -20.07 -8.77 -10.09
N ALA A 749 -18.86 -8.50 -10.58
CA ALA A 749 -17.90 -7.61 -9.93
C ALA A 749 -17.80 -6.25 -10.63
N LEU A 750 -17.69 -6.26 -11.96
CA LEU A 750 -17.34 -5.13 -12.81
C LEU A 750 -18.58 -4.34 -13.23
N PRO A 751 -18.82 -3.12 -12.70
CA PRO A 751 -20.02 -2.36 -13.03
C PRO A 751 -20.06 -1.94 -14.51
N GLY A 752 -21.25 -1.91 -15.10
CA GLY A 752 -21.43 -1.59 -16.53
C GLY A 752 -21.07 -2.74 -17.49
N TYR A 753 -20.52 -3.86 -17.00
CA TYR A 753 -20.37 -5.07 -17.81
C TYR A 753 -21.71 -5.79 -17.95
N GLY A 754 -22.28 -5.79 -19.16
CA GLY A 754 -23.43 -6.61 -19.49
C GLY A 754 -23.04 -8.09 -19.62
N ARG A 755 -23.80 -9.00 -18.99
CA ARG A 755 -23.64 -10.44 -19.18
C ARG A 755 -23.91 -10.81 -20.65
N SER A 756 -22.84 -10.94 -21.44
CA SER A 756 -22.89 -11.54 -22.77
C SER A 756 -23.55 -12.92 -22.72
N SER A 757 -24.38 -13.25 -23.70
CA SER A 757 -25.02 -14.57 -23.80
C SER A 757 -23.95 -15.63 -24.09
N ILE A 758 -23.42 -16.25 -23.03
CA ILE A 758 -22.37 -17.26 -23.12
C ILE A 758 -22.86 -18.41 -24.01
N GLU A 759 -22.28 -18.52 -25.22
CA GLU A 759 -22.49 -19.70 -26.07
C GLU A 759 -22.07 -20.94 -25.27
N LYS A 760 -22.93 -21.98 -25.25
CA LYS A 760 -22.67 -23.18 -24.46
C LYS A 760 -21.30 -23.76 -24.86
N PRO A 761 -20.32 -23.83 -23.94
CA PRO A 761 -18.96 -24.19 -24.30
C PRO A 761 -18.92 -25.62 -24.85
N SER A 762 -18.16 -25.80 -25.92
CA SER A 762 -18.03 -27.08 -26.64
C SER A 762 -17.26 -28.15 -25.85
N ALA A 763 -16.60 -27.76 -24.76
CA ALA A 763 -15.90 -28.64 -23.82
C ALA A 763 -16.33 -28.34 -22.37
N PRO A 764 -16.35 -29.34 -21.48
CA PRO A 764 -16.66 -29.15 -20.05
C PRO A 764 -15.77 -28.08 -19.41
N GLN A 765 -16.36 -27.25 -18.56
CA GLN A 765 -15.67 -26.18 -17.85
C GLN A 765 -15.72 -26.42 -16.33
N PRO A 766 -14.67 -26.04 -15.57
CA PRO A 766 -14.76 -25.96 -14.13
C PRO A 766 -15.79 -24.90 -13.69
N PRO A 767 -16.31 -24.96 -12.45
CA PRO A 767 -17.17 -23.92 -11.90
C PRO A 767 -16.53 -22.54 -11.95
N ASP A 768 -17.37 -21.49 -12.04
CA ASP A 768 -16.90 -20.10 -12.12
C ASP A 768 -16.40 -19.58 -10.77
N ALA A 769 -16.89 -20.13 -9.65
CA ALA A 769 -16.22 -20.05 -8.36
C ALA A 769 -16.33 -21.40 -7.62
N GLN A 770 -15.32 -21.75 -6.83
CA GLN A 770 -15.35 -22.99 -6.03
C GLN A 770 -14.54 -22.84 -4.74
N PHE A 771 -15.15 -23.21 -3.62
CA PHE A 771 -14.58 -23.12 -2.28
C PHE A 771 -14.83 -24.41 -1.48
N MET A 772 -13.97 -24.68 -0.51
CA MET A 772 -14.20 -25.66 0.55
C MET A 772 -14.16 -24.94 1.91
N PHE A 773 -15.09 -25.29 2.79
CA PHE A 773 -15.06 -24.81 4.18
C PHE A 773 -14.08 -25.66 5.00
N ALA A 774 -12.91 -25.09 5.28
CA ALA A 774 -11.84 -25.68 6.08
C ALA A 774 -12.18 -25.59 7.58
N ASP A 775 -12.97 -26.54 8.06
CA ASP A 775 -13.29 -26.70 9.49
C ASP A 775 -12.09 -27.17 10.34
N ARG A 776 -11.06 -27.73 9.69
CA ARG A 776 -9.84 -28.24 10.31
C ARG A 776 -8.64 -28.09 9.37
N LEU A 777 -7.49 -27.69 9.90
CA LEU A 777 -6.26 -27.51 9.11
C LEU A 777 -4.98 -27.64 9.95
N ILE A 778 -3.88 -27.92 9.28
CA ILE A 778 -2.52 -27.87 9.80
C ILE A 778 -1.82 -26.66 9.16
N ALA A 779 -1.05 -25.94 9.94
CA ALA A 779 -0.30 -24.77 9.51
C ALA A 779 1.18 -24.86 9.93
N TYR A 780 2.04 -24.28 9.11
CA TYR A 780 3.48 -24.15 9.36
C TYR A 780 3.88 -22.67 9.31
N ASP A 781 4.53 -22.20 10.37
CA ASP A 781 5.14 -20.86 10.44
C ASP A 781 6.56 -20.92 9.88
N HIS A 782 6.77 -20.35 8.69
CA HIS A 782 8.10 -20.35 8.06
C HIS A 782 9.11 -19.48 8.80
N TRP A 783 8.69 -18.56 9.68
CA TRP A 783 9.62 -17.77 10.48
C TRP A 783 10.02 -18.55 11.73
N ASN A 784 9.04 -18.94 12.56
CA ASN A 784 9.29 -19.63 13.83
C ASN A 784 9.65 -21.13 13.69
N LYS A 785 9.47 -21.72 12.50
CA LYS A 785 9.66 -23.16 12.20
C LYS A 785 8.75 -24.08 13.05
N THR A 786 7.60 -23.57 13.48
CA THR A 786 6.62 -24.27 14.31
C THR A 786 5.45 -24.83 13.48
N TRP A 787 4.95 -25.98 13.91
CA TRP A 787 3.78 -26.65 13.32
C TRP A 787 2.61 -26.65 14.31
N PHE A 788 1.42 -26.29 13.85
CA PHE A 788 0.22 -26.29 14.68
C PHE A 788 -1.02 -26.73 13.90
N ALA A 789 -1.91 -27.45 14.56
CA ALA A 789 -3.25 -27.75 14.07
C ALA A 789 -4.25 -26.69 14.58
N LEU A 790 -5.26 -26.40 13.76
CA LEU A 790 -6.39 -25.52 14.07
C LEU A 790 -7.68 -26.24 13.69
N GLY A 791 -8.68 -26.17 14.55
CA GLY A 791 -10.01 -26.72 14.28
C GLY A 791 -11.12 -25.85 14.83
N LEU A 792 -12.20 -25.71 14.05
CA LEU A 792 -13.43 -25.04 14.46
C LEU A 792 -14.26 -26.01 15.31
N VAL A 793 -14.53 -25.66 16.57
CA VAL A 793 -15.28 -26.49 17.51
C VAL A 793 -16.62 -25.84 17.86
N ARG A 794 -17.70 -26.62 17.82
CA ARG A 794 -19.08 -26.22 18.13
C ARG A 794 -19.26 -26.12 19.64
N ASN A 795 -19.92 -25.05 20.10
CA ASN A 795 -20.29 -24.88 21.50
C ASN A 795 -21.50 -25.76 21.83
N GLU A 796 -21.26 -26.89 22.50
CA GLU A 796 -22.28 -27.90 22.83
C GLU A 796 -23.44 -27.35 23.68
N THR A 797 -23.26 -26.24 24.40
CA THR A 797 -24.35 -25.57 25.14
C THR A 797 -25.35 -24.84 24.23
N LYS A 798 -25.04 -24.71 22.92
CA LYS A 798 -25.79 -23.92 21.93
C LYS A 798 -26.08 -24.68 20.63
N ASP A 799 -26.00 -26.02 20.62
CA ASP A 799 -26.10 -26.88 19.41
C ASP A 799 -27.42 -26.77 18.60
N HIS A 800 -28.40 -26.01 19.10
CA HIS A 800 -29.63 -25.65 18.37
C HIS A 800 -29.49 -24.39 17.51
N ALA A 801 -28.52 -23.51 17.80
CA ALA A 801 -28.20 -22.35 16.98
C ALA A 801 -27.40 -22.78 15.74
N ARG A 802 -27.62 -22.09 14.62
CA ARG A 802 -27.02 -22.42 13.31
C ARG A 802 -26.58 -21.15 12.60
N SER A 803 -25.43 -21.19 11.95
CA SER A 803 -24.99 -20.10 11.06
C SER A 803 -25.85 -20.04 9.79
N LEU A 804 -25.82 -18.90 9.08
CA LEU A 804 -26.53 -18.73 7.81
C LEU A 804 -26.16 -19.83 6.80
N LEU A 805 -24.88 -20.22 6.77
CA LEU A 805 -24.36 -21.31 5.93
C LEU A 805 -25.03 -22.66 6.23
N GLU A 806 -25.21 -23.00 7.51
CA GLU A 806 -25.92 -24.23 7.91
C GLU A 806 -27.42 -24.16 7.60
N GLN A 807 -28.04 -22.98 7.79
CA GLN A 807 -29.47 -22.77 7.57
C GLN A 807 -29.85 -22.91 6.08
N GLU A 808 -29.13 -22.21 5.19
CA GLU A 808 -29.44 -22.22 3.75
C GLU A 808 -29.04 -23.53 3.06
N MET A 809 -27.95 -24.18 3.51
CA MET A 809 -27.40 -25.37 2.85
C MET A 809 -27.74 -26.69 3.56
N GLY A 810 -28.44 -26.66 4.70
CA GLY A 810 -28.75 -27.88 5.46
C GLY A 810 -27.51 -28.68 5.85
N LEU A 811 -26.42 -27.97 6.17
CA LEU A 811 -25.12 -28.51 6.54
C LEU A 811 -24.91 -28.45 8.05
N GLN A 812 -23.88 -29.15 8.54
CA GLN A 812 -23.31 -28.93 9.86
C GLN A 812 -21.82 -28.64 9.70
N ILE A 813 -21.34 -27.57 10.33
CA ILE A 813 -19.94 -27.12 10.24
C ILE A 813 -19.24 -27.14 11.60
N GLY A 814 -17.91 -27.28 11.59
CA GLY A 814 -17.12 -27.48 12.80
C GLY A 814 -17.31 -28.87 13.42
N MET A 815 -16.52 -29.16 14.44
CA MET A 815 -16.46 -30.43 15.18
C MET A 815 -17.05 -30.29 16.58
N SER A 816 -17.56 -31.36 17.20
CA SER A 816 -17.73 -31.40 18.66
C SER A 816 -16.38 -31.47 19.38
N SER A 817 -16.37 -31.26 20.69
CA SER A 817 -15.14 -31.33 21.50
C SER A 817 -14.47 -32.71 21.41
N SER A 818 -15.28 -33.79 21.33
CA SER A 818 -14.82 -35.16 21.14
C SER A 818 -14.30 -35.45 19.72
N GLU A 819 -14.93 -34.88 18.69
CA GLU A 819 -14.47 -35.02 17.30
C GLU A 819 -13.11 -34.33 17.10
N TYR A 820 -12.92 -33.15 17.70
CA TYR A 820 -11.64 -32.43 17.68
C TYR A 820 -10.54 -33.24 18.39
N ALA A 821 -10.79 -33.74 19.60
CA ALA A 821 -9.82 -34.55 20.34
C ALA A 821 -9.45 -35.83 19.58
N GLY A 822 -10.42 -36.49 18.93
CA GLY A 822 -10.18 -37.65 18.07
C GLY A 822 -9.33 -37.33 16.83
N TRP A 823 -9.55 -36.17 16.20
CA TRP A 823 -8.76 -35.71 15.05
C TRP A 823 -7.31 -35.35 15.42
N ILE A 824 -7.07 -34.78 16.60
CA ILE A 824 -5.70 -34.53 17.09
C ILE A 824 -4.95 -35.86 17.33
N GLU A 825 -5.61 -36.87 17.90
CA GLU A 825 -4.99 -38.20 18.06
C GLU A 825 -4.82 -38.94 16.71
N GLU A 826 -5.68 -38.69 15.72
CA GLU A 826 -5.49 -39.17 14.35
C GLU A 826 -4.22 -38.56 13.71
N ILE A 827 -4.00 -37.25 13.88
CA ILE A 827 -2.76 -36.57 13.46
C ILE A 827 -1.54 -37.16 14.18
N HIS A 828 -1.64 -37.36 15.50
CA HIS A 828 -0.57 -37.96 16.30
C HIS A 828 -0.20 -39.37 15.82
N GLN A 829 -1.18 -40.23 15.57
CA GLN A 829 -0.97 -41.57 15.04
C GLN A 829 -0.39 -41.55 13.61
N LYS A 830 -0.86 -40.63 12.75
CA LYS A 830 -0.30 -40.40 11.39
C LYS A 830 1.17 -39.97 11.43
N LEU A 831 1.52 -39.02 12.30
CA LEU A 831 2.91 -38.54 12.46
C LEU A 831 3.82 -39.59 13.11
N SER A 832 3.30 -40.41 14.03
CA SER A 832 4.01 -41.57 14.59
C SER A 832 4.24 -42.67 13.57
N ASN A 833 3.29 -42.89 12.65
CA ASN A 833 3.48 -43.82 11.53
C ASN A 833 4.58 -43.30 10.57
N LEU A 834 4.61 -42.00 10.28
CA LEU A 834 5.69 -41.37 9.52
C LEU A 834 7.04 -41.47 10.25
N ALA A 835 7.08 -41.31 11.57
CA ALA A 835 8.29 -41.54 12.37
C ALA A 835 8.79 -42.99 12.25
N ALA A 836 7.86 -43.95 12.30
CA ALA A 836 8.15 -45.39 12.25
C ALA A 836 8.56 -45.89 10.85
N SER A 837 8.10 -45.27 9.77
CA SER A 837 8.58 -45.57 8.41
C SER A 837 10.00 -45.07 8.14
N GLY A 838 10.48 -44.12 8.94
CA GLY A 838 11.77 -43.45 8.74
C GLY A 838 11.76 -42.43 7.60
N GLU A 839 12.93 -41.83 7.32
CA GLU A 839 13.09 -40.88 6.22
C GLU A 839 12.96 -41.61 4.86
N PRO A 840 12.06 -41.16 3.96
CA PRO A 840 11.88 -41.81 2.66
C PRO A 840 13.17 -41.81 1.84
N ALA A 841 13.52 -42.96 1.26
CA ALA A 841 14.66 -43.06 0.37
C ALA A 841 14.46 -42.15 -0.86
N ILE A 842 15.44 -41.29 -1.14
CA ILE A 842 15.42 -40.39 -2.30
C ILE A 842 15.21 -41.22 -3.58
N PRO A 843 14.16 -40.95 -4.39
CA PRO A 843 13.88 -41.74 -5.59
C PRO A 843 15.08 -41.77 -6.54
N SER A 844 15.56 -42.98 -6.84
CA SER A 844 16.74 -43.19 -7.69
C SER A 844 16.48 -43.01 -9.19
N SER A 845 15.21 -42.84 -9.58
CA SER A 845 14.76 -42.58 -10.95
C SER A 845 14.10 -41.20 -11.06
N HIS A 846 14.59 -40.37 -11.98
CA HIS A 846 13.87 -39.21 -12.47
C HIS A 846 12.76 -39.65 -13.43
N ILE A 847 11.62 -40.10 -12.89
CA ILE A 847 10.39 -40.23 -13.66
C ILE A 847 9.90 -38.82 -14.01
N GLU A 848 9.57 -38.59 -15.27
CA GLU A 848 8.93 -37.34 -15.70
C GLU A 848 7.43 -37.39 -15.37
N PRO A 849 6.91 -36.54 -14.47
CA PRO A 849 5.55 -36.69 -13.95
C PRO A 849 4.47 -36.11 -14.89
N LEU A 850 4.86 -35.36 -15.92
CA LEU A 850 3.96 -34.77 -16.91
C LEU A 850 4.38 -35.17 -18.34
N PRO A 851 4.09 -36.40 -18.79
CA PRO A 851 4.43 -36.88 -20.13
C PRO A 851 3.38 -36.45 -21.17
N LEU A 852 3.06 -35.15 -21.20
CA LEU A 852 2.11 -34.53 -22.12
C LEU A 852 2.74 -33.31 -22.81
N SER A 853 2.51 -33.20 -24.12
CA SER A 853 2.76 -31.99 -24.90
C SER A 853 1.54 -31.08 -24.88
N PHE A 854 1.76 -29.77 -24.85
CA PHE A 854 0.75 -28.73 -24.78
C PHE A 854 0.79 -27.84 -26.02
N THR A 855 -0.35 -27.71 -26.69
CA THR A 855 -0.54 -26.84 -27.87
C THR A 855 -1.22 -25.53 -27.46
N TYR A 856 -0.83 -24.40 -28.06
CA TYR A 856 -1.54 -23.13 -27.84
C TYR A 856 -2.88 -23.11 -28.59
N ASN A 857 -3.87 -22.42 -28.02
CA ASN A 857 -5.22 -22.22 -28.59
C ASN A 857 -5.27 -21.22 -29.77
N SER A 858 -4.13 -20.87 -30.35
CA SER A 858 -3.98 -19.88 -31.44
C SER A 858 -2.66 -20.13 -32.17
N THR A 859 -2.51 -19.61 -33.39
CA THR A 859 -1.20 -19.53 -34.07
C THR A 859 -0.42 -18.28 -33.64
N SER A 860 0.91 -18.32 -33.80
CA SER A 860 1.78 -17.15 -33.60
C SER A 860 1.32 -15.94 -34.42
N ASP A 861 0.96 -16.14 -35.69
CA ASP A 861 0.52 -15.06 -36.58
C ASP A 861 -0.82 -14.47 -36.14
N ALA A 862 -1.79 -15.29 -35.73
CA ALA A 862 -3.07 -14.81 -35.21
C ALA A 862 -2.91 -14.01 -33.91
N TYR A 863 -2.04 -14.46 -33.00
CA TYR A 863 -1.73 -13.73 -31.77
C TYR A 863 -1.04 -12.38 -32.09
N LYS A 864 -0.10 -12.37 -33.05
CA LYS A 864 0.55 -11.13 -33.54
C LYS A 864 -0.44 -10.16 -34.21
N SER A 865 -1.43 -10.67 -34.95
CA SER A 865 -2.53 -9.84 -35.46
C SER A 865 -3.40 -9.26 -34.35
N ALA A 866 -3.68 -10.02 -33.28
CA ALA A 866 -4.40 -9.52 -32.11
C ALA A 866 -3.60 -8.45 -31.33
N ILE A 867 -2.27 -8.54 -31.28
CA ILE A 867 -1.40 -7.46 -30.75
C ILE A 867 -1.55 -6.18 -31.58
N GLN A 868 -1.55 -6.28 -32.91
CA GLN A 868 -1.74 -5.11 -33.79
C GLN A 868 -3.14 -4.50 -33.64
N ALA A 869 -4.18 -5.32 -33.41
CA ALA A 869 -5.52 -4.84 -33.07
C ALA A 869 -5.55 -4.13 -31.71
N CYS A 870 -4.89 -4.69 -30.68
CA CYS A 870 -4.73 -4.03 -29.38
C CYS A 870 -4.04 -2.65 -29.53
N GLN A 871 -2.96 -2.57 -30.30
CA GLN A 871 -2.23 -1.32 -30.55
C GLN A 871 -3.08 -0.31 -31.34
N SER A 872 -3.97 -0.77 -32.22
CA SER A 872 -4.93 0.09 -32.94
C SER A 872 -5.97 0.67 -31.98
N HIS A 873 -6.60 -0.16 -31.14
CA HIS A 873 -7.52 0.32 -30.09
C HIS A 873 -6.86 1.30 -29.13
N ILE A 874 -5.60 1.04 -28.75
CA ILE A 874 -4.80 1.94 -27.92
C ILE A 874 -4.54 3.26 -28.66
N ALA A 875 -4.19 3.24 -29.95
CA ALA A 875 -3.97 4.45 -30.74
C ALA A 875 -5.24 5.31 -30.91
N ASP A 876 -6.39 4.66 -31.07
CA ASP A 876 -7.72 5.29 -31.12
C ASP A 876 -8.21 5.81 -29.74
N GLY A 877 -7.40 5.68 -28.68
CA GLY A 877 -7.71 6.15 -27.32
C GLY A 877 -8.61 5.22 -26.49
N ASN A 878 -9.02 4.06 -27.01
CA ASN A 878 -9.95 3.16 -26.32
C ASN A 878 -9.36 2.46 -25.08
N SER A 879 -8.03 2.37 -24.97
CA SER A 879 -7.33 1.74 -23.84
C SER A 879 -5.90 2.28 -23.75
N TYR A 880 -5.26 2.12 -22.60
CA TYR A 880 -3.87 2.52 -22.34
C TYR A 880 -2.94 1.29 -22.26
N GLU A 881 -3.45 0.21 -21.67
CA GLU A 881 -2.86 -1.13 -21.66
C GLU A 881 -3.98 -2.15 -21.96
N LEU A 882 -3.66 -3.24 -22.66
CA LEU A 882 -4.55 -4.39 -22.89
C LEU A 882 -3.80 -5.69 -22.55
N CYS A 883 -4.26 -6.43 -21.53
CA CYS A 883 -3.64 -7.71 -21.17
C CYS A 883 -4.19 -8.85 -22.01
N LEU A 884 -3.61 -9.03 -23.21
CA LEU A 884 -3.94 -10.08 -24.17
C LEU A 884 -3.41 -11.44 -23.69
N THR A 885 -4.27 -12.46 -23.68
CA THR A 885 -3.95 -13.81 -23.20
C THR A 885 -4.47 -14.90 -24.13
N GLY A 886 -4.01 -16.13 -23.88
CA GLY A 886 -4.52 -17.36 -24.45
C GLY A 886 -4.20 -18.54 -23.55
N GLN A 887 -4.44 -19.75 -24.02
CA GLN A 887 -4.24 -20.97 -23.23
C GLN A 887 -3.49 -22.04 -24.00
N TYR A 888 -2.61 -22.73 -23.27
CA TYR A 888 -2.02 -23.99 -23.66
C TYR A 888 -2.89 -25.13 -23.15
N THR A 889 -3.22 -26.09 -24.01
CA THR A 889 -4.14 -27.20 -23.70
C THR A 889 -3.50 -28.57 -23.99
N ALA A 890 -3.81 -29.56 -23.15
CA ALA A 890 -3.45 -30.98 -23.34
C ALA A 890 -4.58 -31.90 -22.87
N SER A 891 -4.62 -33.13 -23.39
CA SER A 891 -5.63 -34.15 -23.08
C SER A 891 -5.03 -35.34 -22.32
N ALA A 892 -5.63 -35.69 -21.19
CA ALA A 892 -5.22 -36.80 -20.32
C ALA A 892 -6.02 -38.11 -20.52
N ARG A 893 -6.93 -38.18 -21.50
CA ARG A 893 -7.86 -39.32 -21.75
C ARG A 893 -7.25 -40.72 -21.73
N GLU A 894 -5.96 -40.84 -22.02
CA GLU A 894 -5.23 -42.11 -22.14
C GLU A 894 -4.08 -42.23 -21.10
N GLN A 895 -4.00 -41.32 -20.12
CA GLN A 895 -2.92 -41.27 -19.14
C GLN A 895 -3.44 -41.14 -17.70
N ASN A 896 -3.02 -42.04 -16.82
CA ASN A 896 -3.22 -41.93 -15.38
C ASN A 896 -2.15 -40.98 -14.78
N LEU A 897 -2.46 -39.68 -14.70
CA LEU A 897 -1.53 -38.66 -14.21
C LEU A 897 -1.51 -38.58 -12.67
N ASP A 898 -0.31 -38.55 -12.11
CA ASP A 898 -0.10 -38.22 -10.69
C ASP A 898 0.04 -36.70 -10.51
N TYR A 899 -1.08 -36.01 -10.26
CA TYR A 899 -1.10 -34.57 -10.02
C TYR A 899 -0.26 -34.14 -8.81
N TRP A 900 -0.04 -35.03 -7.84
CA TRP A 900 0.80 -34.75 -6.68
C TRP A 900 2.29 -34.80 -7.04
N ALA A 901 2.72 -35.77 -7.85
CA ALA A 901 4.07 -35.78 -8.41
C ALA A 901 4.32 -34.58 -9.35
N ILE A 902 3.32 -34.17 -10.14
CA ILE A 902 3.37 -32.95 -10.97
C ILE A 902 3.55 -31.71 -10.08
N TYR A 903 2.76 -31.56 -9.01
CA TYR A 903 2.89 -30.43 -8.10
C TYR A 903 4.25 -30.41 -7.38
N LYS A 904 4.72 -31.55 -6.84
CA LYS A 904 6.06 -31.63 -6.21
C LYS A 904 7.17 -31.19 -7.19
N HIS A 905 7.08 -31.57 -8.47
CA HIS A 905 8.01 -31.14 -9.51
C HIS A 905 7.95 -29.62 -9.78
N PHE A 906 6.76 -29.05 -9.89
CA PHE A 906 6.57 -27.61 -10.08
C PHE A 906 7.04 -26.79 -8.87
N ARG A 907 6.70 -27.21 -7.65
CA ARG A 907 7.11 -26.59 -6.38
C ARG A 907 8.64 -26.46 -6.27
N ILE A 908 9.37 -27.51 -6.65
CA ILE A 908 10.84 -27.52 -6.62
C ILE A 908 11.45 -26.62 -7.70
N GLN A 909 10.85 -26.55 -8.90
CA GLN A 909 11.40 -25.82 -10.04
C GLN A 909 11.02 -24.34 -10.08
N ASN A 910 9.84 -23.99 -9.57
CA ASN A 910 9.23 -22.67 -9.60
C ASN A 910 8.61 -22.33 -8.23
N PRO A 911 9.39 -22.31 -7.12
CA PRO A 911 8.87 -21.88 -5.83
C PRO A 911 8.36 -20.45 -5.92
N ALA A 912 7.20 -20.19 -5.31
CA ALA A 912 6.51 -18.90 -5.33
C ALA A 912 5.92 -18.54 -3.95
N SER A 913 5.62 -17.26 -3.73
CA SER A 913 5.06 -16.73 -2.48
C SER A 913 3.62 -17.19 -2.22
N HIS A 914 2.86 -17.47 -3.28
CA HIS A 914 1.46 -17.90 -3.21
C HIS A 914 1.23 -19.12 -4.12
N ALA A 915 2.02 -20.18 -3.92
CA ALA A 915 1.78 -21.46 -4.57
C ALA A 915 0.59 -22.18 -3.94
N ALA A 916 -0.06 -23.08 -4.67
CA ALA A 916 -1.17 -23.87 -4.14
C ALA A 916 -1.36 -25.22 -4.85
N PHE A 917 -1.78 -26.23 -4.10
CA PHE A 917 -2.29 -27.49 -4.62
C PHE A 917 -3.68 -27.75 -4.01
N ILE A 918 -4.73 -27.75 -4.83
CA ILE A 918 -6.12 -27.91 -4.37
C ILE A 918 -6.81 -28.97 -5.22
N SER A 919 -7.58 -29.85 -4.59
CA SER A 919 -8.41 -30.85 -5.27
C SER A 919 -9.88 -30.75 -4.86
N PHE A 920 -10.75 -30.74 -5.86
CA PHE A 920 -12.21 -30.85 -5.74
C PHE A 920 -12.67 -32.10 -6.50
N PRO A 921 -12.66 -33.30 -5.88
CA PRO A 921 -13.04 -34.56 -6.56
C PRO A 921 -14.45 -34.55 -7.15
N ALA A 922 -15.41 -33.89 -6.49
CA ALA A 922 -16.81 -33.80 -6.96
C ALA A 922 -16.96 -33.16 -8.34
N THR A 923 -16.11 -32.17 -8.68
CA THR A 923 -16.06 -31.50 -9.99
C THR A 923 -14.85 -31.95 -10.82
N GLN A 924 -14.14 -32.99 -10.39
CA GLN A 924 -12.91 -33.50 -11.01
C GLN A 924 -11.88 -32.40 -11.32
N THR A 925 -11.77 -31.40 -10.44
CA THR A 925 -10.91 -30.22 -10.65
C THR A 925 -9.70 -30.27 -9.72
N ASN A 926 -8.49 -30.20 -10.30
CA ASN A 926 -7.23 -30.13 -9.57
C ASN A 926 -6.45 -28.89 -10.03
N ILE A 927 -5.98 -28.09 -9.08
CA ILE A 927 -5.29 -26.81 -9.34
C ILE A 927 -3.87 -26.91 -8.81
N MET A 928 -2.89 -26.64 -9.66
CA MET A 928 -1.45 -26.72 -9.38
C MET A 928 -0.80 -25.36 -9.69
N SER A 929 -0.78 -24.47 -8.70
CA SER A 929 -0.37 -23.06 -8.85
C SER A 929 1.04 -22.79 -8.36
N CYS A 930 1.80 -22.01 -9.12
CA CYS A 930 3.06 -21.38 -8.74
C CYS A 930 2.98 -19.85 -8.87
N SER A 931 1.89 -19.23 -8.39
CA SER A 931 1.69 -17.78 -8.51
C SER A 931 2.62 -16.98 -7.58
N PRO A 932 3.36 -15.99 -8.10
CA PRO A 932 4.15 -15.06 -7.29
C PRO A 932 3.39 -13.77 -6.91
N GLU A 933 2.20 -13.54 -7.48
CA GLU A 933 1.55 -12.23 -7.44
C GLU A 933 0.37 -12.21 -6.47
N LEU A 934 0.46 -11.35 -5.45
CA LEU A 934 -0.62 -11.05 -4.53
C LEU A 934 -1.65 -10.17 -5.26
N PHE A 935 -2.88 -10.67 -5.41
CA PHE A 935 -4.00 -9.84 -5.85
C PHE A 935 -4.38 -8.88 -4.71
N ILE A 936 -4.80 -9.42 -3.55
CA ILE A 936 -5.19 -8.63 -2.39
C ILE A 936 -5.02 -9.41 -1.08
N ARG A 937 -4.62 -8.72 -0.01
CA ARG A 937 -4.60 -9.18 1.38
C ARG A 937 -5.41 -8.23 2.25
N PHE A 938 -6.14 -8.80 3.21
CA PHE A 938 -6.89 -8.11 4.25
C PHE A 938 -6.30 -8.50 5.61
N ASP A 939 -5.84 -7.51 6.37
CA ASP A 939 -5.01 -7.70 7.56
C ASP A 939 -5.25 -6.60 8.63
N GLY A 940 -4.40 -6.55 9.65
CA GLY A 940 -4.58 -5.70 10.82
C GLY A 940 -5.64 -6.27 11.76
N THR A 941 -6.13 -5.43 12.68
CA THR A 941 -7.23 -5.80 13.59
C THR A 941 -8.48 -6.10 12.76
N ASN A 942 -9.03 -7.32 12.88
CA ASN A 942 -10.25 -7.76 12.17
C ASN A 942 -10.24 -7.53 10.64
N GLY A 943 -9.08 -7.72 9.98
CA GLY A 943 -8.95 -7.69 8.51
C GLY A 943 -9.14 -6.32 7.84
N ARG A 944 -9.17 -5.22 8.60
CA ARG A 944 -9.56 -3.89 8.13
C ARG A 944 -8.56 -3.16 7.23
N GLN A 945 -7.31 -3.62 7.13
CA GLN A 945 -6.29 -3.05 6.26
C GLN A 945 -6.16 -3.85 4.96
N ALA A 946 -6.55 -3.24 3.85
CA ALA A 946 -6.38 -3.79 2.50
C ALA A 946 -4.97 -3.49 1.97
N VAL A 947 -4.33 -4.48 1.36
CA VAL A 947 -2.99 -4.37 0.76
C VAL A 947 -2.94 -5.10 -0.58
N MET A 948 -2.42 -4.44 -1.61
CA MET A 948 -2.23 -5.01 -2.95
C MET A 948 -0.79 -4.77 -3.43
N LYS A 949 -0.18 -5.77 -4.10
CA LYS A 949 1.20 -5.73 -4.60
C LYS A 949 1.28 -6.08 -6.09
N PRO A 950 0.89 -5.17 -7.00
CA PRO A 950 0.98 -5.42 -8.44
C PRO A 950 2.42 -5.67 -8.90
N ILE A 951 2.60 -6.66 -9.76
CA ILE A 951 3.90 -7.01 -10.37
C ILE A 951 3.80 -6.78 -11.88
N LYS A 952 4.58 -5.82 -12.40
CA LYS A 952 4.73 -5.53 -13.83
C LYS A 952 6.20 -5.34 -14.15
N GLY A 953 6.66 -5.87 -15.28
CA GLY A 953 8.07 -5.99 -15.64
C GLY A 953 8.83 -7.04 -14.83
N THR A 954 9.71 -7.82 -15.48
CA THR A 954 10.51 -8.87 -14.81
C THR A 954 11.84 -9.15 -15.53
N LEU A 955 12.95 -8.88 -14.83
CA LEU A 955 14.31 -9.11 -15.32
C LEU A 955 14.87 -10.46 -14.86
N LYS A 956 15.13 -11.37 -15.80
CA LYS A 956 15.80 -12.66 -15.54
C LYS A 956 17.22 -12.46 -14.98
N ARG A 957 17.54 -13.06 -13.82
CA ARG A 957 18.87 -12.94 -13.17
C ARG A 957 19.98 -13.58 -14.01
N SER A 958 21.20 -13.07 -13.86
CA SER A 958 22.39 -13.65 -14.49
C SER A 958 22.62 -15.11 -14.09
N LYS A 959 23.08 -15.92 -15.06
CA LYS A 959 23.48 -17.32 -14.82
C LYS A 959 24.78 -17.37 -14.02
N CYS A 960 24.85 -18.25 -13.03
CA CYS A 960 26.10 -18.56 -12.35
C CYS A 960 27.12 -19.16 -13.33
N LYS A 961 28.39 -18.72 -13.27
CA LYS A 961 29.50 -19.39 -13.98
C LYS A 961 29.70 -20.86 -13.56
N CYS A 962 29.20 -21.22 -12.37
CA CYS A 962 29.17 -22.57 -11.82
C CYS A 962 28.13 -23.53 -12.44
N GLY A 963 27.48 -23.17 -13.56
CA GLY A 963 26.54 -24.04 -14.28
C GLY A 963 25.23 -24.38 -13.53
N GLY A 964 24.99 -23.77 -12.37
CA GLY A 964 23.84 -24.09 -11.50
C GLY A 964 24.17 -24.92 -10.26
N LEU A 965 25.43 -25.37 -10.09
CA LEU A 965 25.88 -26.13 -8.92
C LEU A 965 25.66 -25.41 -7.57
N CYS A 966 25.43 -24.09 -7.58
CA CYS A 966 25.05 -23.30 -6.41
C CYS A 966 23.62 -23.57 -5.88
N LYS A 967 22.77 -24.30 -6.62
CA LYS A 967 21.47 -24.77 -6.13
C LYS A 967 21.53 -26.05 -5.31
N LEU A 968 22.67 -26.77 -5.32
CA LEU A 968 22.85 -27.97 -4.48
C LEU A 968 23.25 -27.57 -3.05
N PRO A 969 22.72 -28.22 -1.99
CA PRO A 969 23.08 -27.93 -0.60
C PRO A 969 24.60 -27.99 -0.33
N ALA A 970 25.31 -28.86 -1.05
CA ALA A 970 26.77 -29.04 -0.93
C ALA A 970 27.64 -27.89 -1.49
N CYS A 971 27.07 -26.77 -1.96
CA CYS A 971 27.87 -25.69 -2.55
C CYS A 971 28.77 -24.97 -1.51
N GLY A 972 28.27 -24.80 -0.28
CA GLY A 972 29.00 -24.16 0.82
C GLY A 972 29.37 -22.69 0.53
N PRO A 973 30.55 -22.20 0.96
CA PRO A 973 30.92 -20.78 0.85
C PRO A 973 30.96 -20.25 -0.59
N ARG A 974 31.14 -21.13 -1.59
CA ARG A 974 31.11 -20.78 -3.02
C ARG A 974 29.77 -20.17 -3.46
N LYS A 975 28.66 -20.42 -2.74
CA LYS A 975 27.37 -19.78 -3.03
C LYS A 975 27.45 -18.25 -2.90
N ALA A 976 28.06 -17.74 -1.83
CA ALA A 976 28.20 -16.30 -1.60
C ALA A 976 29.09 -15.62 -2.67
N GLU A 977 30.18 -16.29 -3.07
CA GLU A 977 31.04 -15.83 -4.17
C GLU A 977 30.28 -15.79 -5.50
N CYS A 978 29.52 -16.86 -5.80
CA CYS A 978 28.71 -16.96 -7.01
C CYS A 978 27.62 -15.90 -7.07
N ASP A 979 26.90 -15.65 -5.97
CA ASP A 979 25.87 -14.62 -5.90
C ASP A 979 26.47 -13.20 -5.94
N THR A 980 27.67 -12.98 -5.38
CA THR A 980 28.42 -11.71 -5.54
C THR A 980 28.80 -11.45 -7.00
N VAL A 981 29.24 -12.47 -7.73
CA VAL A 981 29.56 -12.36 -9.17
C VAL A 981 28.31 -12.15 -10.01
N ARG A 982 27.18 -12.82 -9.67
CA ARG A 982 25.88 -12.58 -10.30
C ARG A 982 25.41 -11.15 -10.08
N TYR A 983 25.47 -10.65 -8.85
CA TYR A 983 25.03 -9.30 -8.51
C TYR A 983 25.80 -8.23 -9.28
N LYS A 984 27.13 -8.35 -9.40
CA LYS A 984 27.95 -7.46 -10.23
C LYS A 984 27.60 -7.53 -11.73
N ALA A 985 27.27 -8.70 -12.24
CA ALA A 985 26.85 -8.87 -13.64
C ALA A 985 25.39 -8.41 -13.89
N ASP A 986 24.58 -8.31 -12.84
CA ASP A 986 23.20 -7.83 -12.89
C ASP A 986 23.07 -6.33 -12.61
N GLU A 987 24.04 -5.66 -11.97
CA GLU A 987 23.94 -4.24 -11.57
C GLU A 987 23.57 -3.31 -12.73
N GLU A 988 24.28 -3.41 -13.87
CA GLU A 988 24.00 -2.61 -15.07
C GLU A 988 22.66 -2.97 -15.71
N ARG A 989 22.29 -4.26 -15.68
CA ARG A 989 21.04 -4.78 -16.25
C ARG A 989 19.83 -4.33 -15.43
N VAL A 990 19.94 -4.37 -14.11
CA VAL A 990 18.96 -3.86 -13.15
C VAL A 990 18.83 -2.34 -13.28
N ARG A 991 19.95 -1.61 -13.43
CA ARG A 991 19.93 -0.16 -13.67
C ARG A 991 19.22 0.18 -14.99
N ALA A 992 19.45 -0.58 -16.06
CA ALA A 992 18.73 -0.39 -17.33
C ALA A 992 17.23 -0.72 -17.20
N PHE A 993 16.88 -1.82 -16.52
CA PHE A 993 15.51 -2.26 -16.30
C PHE A 993 14.68 -1.28 -15.45
N VAL A 994 15.20 -0.81 -14.31
CA VAL A 994 14.49 0.14 -13.42
C VAL A 994 14.32 1.52 -14.06
N ASN A 995 15.16 1.88 -15.05
CA ASN A 995 15.03 3.12 -15.82
C ASN A 995 14.37 2.90 -17.20
N ASN A 996 13.78 1.74 -17.49
CA ASN A 996 13.08 1.49 -18.74
C ASN A 996 11.67 2.13 -18.70
N PRO A 997 11.35 3.10 -19.58
CA PRO A 997 10.05 3.76 -19.58
C PRO A 997 8.85 2.82 -19.77
N LYS A 998 9.01 1.67 -20.46
CA LYS A 998 7.94 0.66 -20.62
C LYS A 998 7.55 0.05 -19.27
N GLU A 999 8.51 -0.55 -18.57
CA GLU A 999 8.27 -1.27 -17.30
C GLU A 999 7.71 -0.34 -16.23
N THR A 1000 8.22 0.90 -16.15
CA THR A 1000 7.71 1.89 -15.19
C THR A 1000 6.32 2.40 -15.55
N ALA A 1001 5.99 2.51 -16.84
CA ALA A 1001 4.66 2.92 -17.28
C ALA A 1001 3.60 1.84 -16.95
N GLU A 1002 3.83 0.58 -17.33
CA GLU A 1002 2.93 -0.54 -17.00
C GLU A 1002 2.71 -0.66 -15.49
N ASN A 1003 3.79 -0.56 -14.71
CA ASN A 1003 3.70 -0.61 -13.24
C ASN A 1003 2.88 0.56 -12.67
N LEU A 1004 2.99 1.75 -13.28
CA LEU A 1004 2.21 2.93 -12.87
C LEU A 1004 0.73 2.81 -13.24
N MET A 1005 0.39 2.32 -14.43
CA MET A 1005 -1.01 2.16 -14.87
C MET A 1005 -1.77 1.28 -13.87
N ILE A 1006 -1.18 0.13 -13.49
CA ILE A 1006 -1.81 -0.78 -12.54
C ILE A 1006 -1.78 -0.22 -11.10
N ALA A 1007 -0.74 0.54 -10.71
CA ALA A 1007 -0.69 1.16 -9.38
C ALA A 1007 -1.77 2.24 -9.19
N ASP A 1008 -2.02 3.09 -10.20
CA ASP A 1008 -3.07 4.11 -10.13
C ASP A 1008 -4.48 3.52 -10.29
N LEU A 1009 -4.65 2.46 -11.08
CA LEU A 1009 -5.90 1.67 -11.14
C LEU A 1009 -6.22 1.04 -9.76
N ILE A 1010 -5.22 0.48 -9.09
CA ILE A 1010 -5.39 -0.14 -7.77
C ILE A 1010 -5.72 0.91 -6.70
N ARG A 1011 -5.09 2.10 -6.72
CA ARG A 1011 -5.50 3.20 -5.83
C ARG A 1011 -6.98 3.55 -6.01
N ALA A 1012 -7.43 3.67 -7.25
CA ALA A 1012 -8.82 4.01 -7.55
C ALA A 1012 -9.80 2.92 -7.09
N ASN A 1013 -9.46 1.63 -7.25
CA ASN A 1013 -10.30 0.54 -6.73
C ASN A 1013 -10.29 0.46 -5.20
N LEU A 1014 -9.18 0.77 -4.51
CA LEU A 1014 -9.19 0.82 -3.05
C LEU A 1014 -10.04 1.99 -2.53
N ILE A 1015 -10.07 3.14 -3.21
CA ILE A 1015 -10.96 4.27 -2.86
C ILE A 1015 -12.45 3.90 -2.99
N GLU A 1016 -12.80 2.87 -3.75
CA GLU A 1016 -14.19 2.36 -3.80
C GLU A 1016 -14.68 1.77 -2.48
N PHE A 1017 -13.81 1.46 -1.50
CA PHE A 1017 -14.22 0.89 -0.20
C PHE A 1017 -13.34 1.23 1.02
N CYS A 1018 -12.20 1.89 0.82
CA CYS A 1018 -11.36 2.43 1.88
C CYS A 1018 -11.66 3.92 2.09
N GLY A 1019 -11.30 4.47 3.26
CA GLY A 1019 -11.31 5.93 3.45
C GLY A 1019 -10.38 6.58 2.43
N THR A 1020 -10.81 7.63 1.72
CA THR A 1020 -10.00 8.32 0.70
C THR A 1020 -8.72 8.90 1.33
N SER A 1021 -8.78 9.29 2.60
CA SER A 1021 -7.63 9.70 3.40
C SER A 1021 -6.63 8.59 3.73
N SER A 1022 -7.05 7.32 3.73
CA SER A 1022 -6.24 6.16 4.14
C SER A 1022 -5.41 5.53 3.01
N VAL A 1023 -5.75 5.80 1.75
CA VAL A 1023 -5.13 5.11 0.60
C VAL A 1023 -3.77 5.75 0.24
N ASP A 1024 -2.68 5.01 0.38
CA ASP A 1024 -1.32 5.44 0.00
C ASP A 1024 -0.57 4.35 -0.79
N VAL A 1025 0.50 4.77 -1.46
CA VAL A 1025 1.47 3.92 -2.15
C VAL A 1025 2.81 3.97 -1.40
N PRO A 1026 2.99 3.24 -0.27
CA PRO A 1026 4.24 3.26 0.51
C PRO A 1026 5.47 2.76 -0.28
N LYS A 1027 5.27 2.00 -1.36
CA LYS A 1027 6.32 1.65 -2.34
C LYS A 1027 5.80 1.87 -3.76
N LEU A 1028 6.49 2.72 -4.53
CA LEU A 1028 6.28 2.88 -5.97
C LEU A 1028 7.57 2.45 -6.70
N PHE A 1029 7.46 1.62 -7.73
CA PHE A 1029 8.60 1.12 -8.52
C PHE A 1029 9.71 0.45 -7.68
N ALA A 1030 9.37 -0.29 -6.63
CA ALA A 1030 10.37 -0.97 -5.80
C ALA A 1030 10.87 -2.25 -6.49
N LEU A 1031 12.18 -2.46 -6.51
CA LEU A 1031 12.78 -3.67 -7.05
C LEU A 1031 12.78 -4.78 -6.00
N GLU A 1032 11.94 -5.80 -6.17
CA GLU A 1032 11.99 -7.01 -5.34
C GLU A 1032 12.83 -8.11 -6.02
N THR A 1033 13.64 -8.83 -5.23
CA THR A 1033 14.64 -9.80 -5.72
C THR A 1033 14.23 -11.22 -5.34
N TYR A 1034 13.97 -12.05 -6.35
CA TYR A 1034 13.62 -13.46 -6.18
C TYR A 1034 14.79 -14.37 -6.57
N GLU A 1035 14.64 -15.69 -6.43
CA GLU A 1035 15.72 -16.67 -6.65
C GLU A 1035 16.27 -16.63 -8.10
N ASN A 1036 15.37 -16.48 -9.07
CA ASN A 1036 15.64 -16.57 -10.51
C ASN A 1036 15.39 -15.26 -11.29
N VAL A 1037 14.68 -14.28 -10.72
CA VAL A 1037 14.30 -13.01 -11.36
C VAL A 1037 14.40 -11.82 -10.40
N TYR A 1038 14.50 -10.61 -10.93
CA TYR A 1038 14.09 -9.37 -10.27
C TYR A 1038 12.75 -8.94 -10.88
N SER A 1039 11.88 -8.30 -10.11
CA SER A 1039 10.61 -7.75 -10.62
C SER A 1039 10.37 -6.35 -10.06
N LEU A 1040 9.66 -5.52 -10.82
CA LEU A 1040 9.24 -4.20 -10.35
C LEU A 1040 7.88 -4.34 -9.67
N VAL A 1041 7.81 -3.90 -8.42
CA VAL A 1041 6.67 -4.13 -7.52
C VAL A 1041 6.29 -2.81 -6.89
N SER A 1042 5.02 -2.45 -6.97
CA SER A 1042 4.47 -1.38 -6.15
C SER A 1042 3.67 -1.98 -4.99
N THR A 1043 3.40 -1.20 -3.95
CA THR A 1043 2.58 -1.62 -2.82
C THR A 1043 1.62 -0.49 -2.52
N VAL A 1044 0.33 -0.80 -2.60
CA VAL A 1044 -0.78 0.12 -2.30
C VAL A 1044 -1.53 -0.42 -1.09
N THR A 1045 -1.89 0.47 -0.17
CA THR A 1045 -2.53 0.14 1.10
C THR A 1045 -3.70 1.07 1.38
N GLY A 1046 -4.75 0.59 2.03
CA GLY A 1046 -5.89 1.40 2.50
C GLY A 1046 -6.58 0.80 3.72
N GLU A 1047 -7.34 1.60 4.45
CA GLU A 1047 -8.17 1.18 5.58
C GLU A 1047 -9.65 1.16 5.18
N MET A 1048 -10.27 0.00 5.25
CA MET A 1048 -11.64 -0.26 4.79
C MET A 1048 -12.68 0.52 5.62
N LEU A 1049 -13.69 1.09 4.96
CA LEU A 1049 -14.84 1.73 5.62
C LEU A 1049 -15.67 0.70 6.42
N PRO A 1050 -16.06 0.96 7.69
CA PRO A 1050 -16.58 -0.04 8.63
C PRO A 1050 -17.71 -0.95 8.14
N SER A 1051 -18.57 -0.46 7.22
CA SER A 1051 -19.69 -1.21 6.65
C SER A 1051 -19.32 -2.25 5.57
N VAL A 1052 -18.08 -2.25 5.07
CA VAL A 1052 -17.66 -3.12 3.96
C VAL A 1052 -17.02 -4.42 4.46
N GLY A 1053 -17.55 -5.57 4.04
CA GLY A 1053 -16.98 -6.90 4.24
C GLY A 1053 -15.81 -7.21 3.30
N THR A 1054 -15.02 -8.24 3.62
CA THR A 1054 -13.84 -8.58 2.81
C THR A 1054 -14.16 -9.24 1.48
N VAL A 1055 -15.32 -9.89 1.33
CA VAL A 1055 -15.74 -10.45 0.02
C VAL A 1055 -16.14 -9.30 -0.91
N GLU A 1056 -16.86 -8.29 -0.39
CA GLU A 1056 -17.16 -7.06 -1.11
C GLU A 1056 -15.89 -6.27 -1.48
N GLY A 1057 -14.88 -6.24 -0.60
CA GLY A 1057 -13.56 -5.69 -0.90
C GLY A 1057 -12.81 -6.44 -2.01
N VAL A 1058 -12.87 -7.78 -2.03
CA VAL A 1058 -12.37 -8.59 -3.15
C VAL A 1058 -13.13 -8.24 -4.43
N ARG A 1059 -14.47 -8.16 -4.37
CA ARG A 1059 -15.34 -7.90 -5.52
C ARG A 1059 -15.03 -6.58 -6.21
N ARG A 1060 -14.93 -5.46 -5.48
CA ARG A 1060 -14.65 -4.13 -6.07
C ARG A 1060 -13.30 -4.07 -6.78
N CYS A 1061 -12.29 -4.78 -6.27
CA CYS A 1061 -11.00 -4.91 -6.96
C CYS A 1061 -11.00 -5.85 -8.18
N PHE A 1062 -12.02 -6.71 -8.37
CA PHE A 1062 -11.99 -7.82 -9.32
C PHE A 1062 -12.45 -7.42 -10.76
N PRO A 1063 -11.90 -8.02 -11.83
CA PRO A 1063 -10.71 -8.87 -11.86
C PRO A 1063 -9.40 -8.12 -11.58
N PRO A 1064 -8.29 -8.84 -11.33
CA PRO A 1064 -6.96 -8.26 -11.16
C PRO A 1064 -6.58 -7.32 -12.32
N GLY A 1065 -6.20 -6.08 -11.98
CA GLY A 1065 -5.81 -5.06 -12.96
C GLY A 1065 -4.68 -5.51 -13.88
N SER A 1066 -3.68 -6.21 -13.31
CA SER A 1066 -2.53 -6.76 -14.03
C SER A 1066 -2.88 -7.79 -15.12
N MET A 1067 -4.08 -8.38 -15.05
CA MET A 1067 -4.61 -9.37 -15.99
C MET A 1067 -5.74 -8.82 -16.89
N THR A 1068 -6.06 -7.53 -16.83
CA THR A 1068 -7.13 -6.90 -17.63
C THR A 1068 -6.58 -5.78 -18.50
N GLY A 1069 -6.16 -4.68 -17.90
CA GLY A 1069 -5.76 -3.46 -18.60
C GLY A 1069 -6.40 -2.24 -17.96
N ALA A 1070 -6.17 -1.07 -18.56
CA ALA A 1070 -6.75 0.19 -18.12
C ALA A 1070 -7.22 1.01 -19.34
N PRO A 1071 -8.44 1.60 -19.33
CA PRO A 1071 -9.48 1.48 -18.30
C PRO A 1071 -10.20 0.12 -18.27
N LYS A 1072 -10.30 -0.50 -17.08
CA LYS A 1072 -10.66 -1.91 -16.83
C LYS A 1072 -11.89 -2.40 -17.61
N LEU A 1073 -13.02 -1.69 -17.56
CA LEU A 1073 -14.25 -2.10 -18.25
C LEU A 1073 -14.06 -2.15 -19.77
N ARG A 1074 -13.50 -1.08 -20.34
CA ARG A 1074 -13.28 -0.98 -21.79
C ARG A 1074 -12.22 -1.98 -22.26
N SER A 1075 -11.15 -2.18 -21.49
CA SER A 1075 -10.15 -3.22 -21.76
C SER A 1075 -10.75 -4.62 -21.81
N VAL A 1076 -11.63 -4.98 -20.85
CA VAL A 1076 -12.31 -6.28 -20.83
C VAL A 1076 -13.22 -6.47 -22.05
N GLN A 1077 -14.02 -5.45 -22.41
CA GLN A 1077 -14.89 -5.48 -23.59
C GLN A 1077 -14.10 -5.70 -24.90
N ILE A 1078 -12.93 -5.06 -25.03
CA ILE A 1078 -12.06 -5.21 -26.21
C ILE A 1078 -11.45 -6.62 -26.26
N LEU A 1079 -10.94 -7.11 -25.12
CA LEU A 1079 -10.29 -8.43 -25.06
C LEU A 1079 -11.24 -9.58 -25.41
N GLU A 1080 -12.53 -9.50 -25.06
CA GLU A 1080 -13.53 -10.50 -25.47
C GLU A 1080 -13.72 -10.61 -27.00
N GLY A 1081 -13.38 -9.56 -27.75
CA GLY A 1081 -13.36 -9.58 -29.23
C GLY A 1081 -12.03 -10.00 -29.85
N LEU A 1082 -10.96 -10.15 -29.07
CA LEU A 1082 -9.58 -10.39 -29.54
C LEU A 1082 -8.97 -11.72 -29.06
N GLU A 1083 -9.45 -12.28 -27.95
CA GLU A 1083 -8.95 -13.55 -27.41
C GLU A 1083 -9.58 -14.77 -28.12
N THR A 1084 -8.76 -15.77 -28.47
CA THR A 1084 -9.23 -16.97 -29.19
C THR A 1084 -10.01 -17.97 -28.32
N SER A 1085 -10.24 -17.66 -27.05
CA SER A 1085 -11.08 -18.45 -26.16
C SER A 1085 -12.10 -17.54 -25.49
N SER A 1086 -13.38 -17.87 -25.66
CA SER A 1086 -14.53 -17.10 -25.16
C SER A 1086 -14.65 -17.04 -23.64
N ARG A 1087 -13.83 -17.81 -22.91
CA ARG A 1087 -13.70 -17.78 -21.44
C ARG A 1087 -12.23 -18.01 -21.08
N ARG A 1088 -11.75 -17.37 -20.01
CA ARG A 1088 -10.48 -17.67 -19.34
C ARG A 1088 -10.65 -18.69 -18.20
N GLY A 1089 -11.85 -18.79 -17.62
CA GLY A 1089 -12.15 -19.75 -16.56
C GLY A 1089 -11.42 -19.41 -15.25
N ILE A 1090 -10.74 -20.39 -14.62
CA ILE A 1090 -9.99 -20.14 -13.38
C ILE A 1090 -8.77 -19.23 -13.61
N TYR A 1091 -8.12 -19.33 -14.77
CA TYR A 1091 -6.97 -18.48 -15.14
C TYR A 1091 -7.38 -17.00 -15.25
N SER A 1092 -6.49 -16.08 -14.84
CA SER A 1092 -6.77 -14.64 -14.64
C SER A 1092 -7.78 -14.31 -13.53
N GLY A 1093 -8.36 -15.32 -12.86
CA GLY A 1093 -9.12 -15.13 -11.62
C GLY A 1093 -8.22 -14.92 -10.40
N CYS A 1094 -8.75 -15.18 -9.20
CA CYS A 1094 -7.97 -15.16 -7.97
C CYS A 1094 -8.21 -16.40 -7.09
N LEU A 1095 -7.16 -16.87 -6.41
CA LEU A 1095 -7.16 -18.09 -5.58
C LEU A 1095 -6.54 -17.80 -4.21
N GLY A 1096 -7.15 -18.32 -3.15
CA GLY A 1096 -6.77 -17.97 -1.78
C GLY A 1096 -7.75 -18.43 -0.71
N PHE A 1097 -7.91 -17.61 0.34
CA PHE A 1097 -8.79 -17.89 1.47
C PHE A 1097 -9.54 -16.66 2.01
N LEU A 1098 -10.69 -16.93 2.64
CA LEU A 1098 -11.45 -16.03 3.52
C LEU A 1098 -11.49 -16.69 4.91
N SER A 1099 -10.99 -16.02 5.94
CA SER A 1099 -10.92 -16.59 7.29
C SER A 1099 -11.99 -16.03 8.23
N LEU A 1100 -12.37 -16.83 9.23
CA LEU A 1100 -13.35 -16.48 10.26
C LEU A 1100 -12.95 -15.25 11.11
N ASN A 1101 -11.67 -14.87 11.11
CA ASN A 1101 -11.17 -13.63 11.73
C ASN A 1101 -11.20 -12.39 10.80
N ASN A 1102 -11.97 -12.47 9.71
CA ASN A 1102 -12.06 -11.50 8.60
C ASN A 1102 -10.75 -11.21 7.86
N ARG A 1103 -9.63 -11.88 8.16
CA ARG A 1103 -8.45 -11.82 7.26
C ARG A 1103 -8.71 -12.66 6.02
N ALA A 1104 -8.17 -12.19 4.90
CA ALA A 1104 -8.25 -12.89 3.63
C ALA A 1104 -6.97 -12.64 2.82
N VAL A 1105 -6.56 -13.61 2.01
CA VAL A 1105 -5.39 -13.49 1.13
C VAL A 1105 -5.73 -14.18 -0.18
N PHE A 1106 -5.64 -13.44 -1.29
CA PHE A 1106 -5.84 -13.97 -2.64
C PHE A 1106 -4.66 -13.61 -3.54
N SER A 1107 -4.20 -14.59 -4.30
CA SER A 1107 -3.22 -14.45 -5.38
C SER A 1107 -3.90 -14.38 -6.74
N VAL A 1108 -3.25 -13.76 -7.72
CA VAL A 1108 -3.69 -13.80 -9.12
C VAL A 1108 -3.46 -15.22 -9.66
N VAL A 1109 -4.44 -15.80 -10.38
CA VAL A 1109 -4.27 -17.13 -11.00
C VAL A 1109 -3.47 -17.01 -12.30
N ILE A 1110 -2.14 -16.95 -12.13
CA ILE A 1110 -1.11 -17.07 -13.18
C ILE A 1110 -0.16 -18.21 -12.85
N ARG A 1111 0.64 -18.67 -13.82
CA ARG A 1111 1.61 -19.78 -13.67
C ARG A 1111 1.00 -21.01 -13.00
N THR A 1112 -0.23 -21.33 -13.41
CA THR A 1112 -1.08 -22.34 -12.78
C THR A 1112 -1.52 -23.33 -13.84
N LEU A 1113 -1.28 -24.62 -13.58
CA LEU A 1113 -1.83 -25.72 -14.35
C LEU A 1113 -3.16 -26.14 -13.71
N ILE A 1114 -4.21 -26.21 -14.50
CA ILE A 1114 -5.54 -26.65 -14.09
C ILE A 1114 -5.81 -27.97 -14.80
N ALA A 1115 -6.16 -29.01 -14.06
CA ALA A 1115 -6.75 -30.22 -14.63
C ALA A 1115 -8.24 -30.25 -14.28
N HIS A 1116 -9.11 -30.32 -15.29
CA HIS A 1116 -10.56 -30.47 -15.12
C HIS A 1116 -11.03 -31.62 -16.00
N GLN A 1117 -11.51 -32.70 -15.38
CA GLN A 1117 -11.80 -33.98 -16.08
C GLN A 1117 -10.56 -34.41 -16.90
N ASP A 1118 -10.74 -34.81 -18.16
CA ASP A 1118 -9.64 -35.21 -19.05
C ASP A 1118 -8.79 -34.04 -19.60
N GLN A 1119 -9.04 -32.78 -19.25
CA GLN A 1119 -8.40 -31.62 -19.88
C GLN A 1119 -7.46 -30.90 -18.94
N LEU A 1120 -6.23 -30.63 -19.41
CA LEU A 1120 -5.24 -29.82 -18.72
C LEU A 1120 -5.07 -28.49 -19.45
N THR A 1121 -5.22 -27.38 -18.73
CA THR A 1121 -5.03 -26.01 -19.27
C THR A 1121 -3.99 -25.22 -18.48
N TYR A 1122 -3.24 -24.39 -19.19
CA TYR A 1122 -2.26 -23.46 -18.63
C TYR A 1122 -2.36 -22.12 -19.37
N GLY A 1123 -2.79 -21.06 -18.69
CA GLY A 1123 -2.91 -19.73 -19.30
C GLY A 1123 -1.58 -18.99 -19.41
N ALA A 1124 -1.42 -18.24 -20.50
CA ALA A 1124 -0.28 -17.37 -20.76
C ALA A 1124 -0.73 -16.07 -21.47
N GLY A 1125 0.05 -15.00 -21.37
CA GLY A 1125 -0.30 -13.70 -21.93
C GLY A 1125 0.70 -12.60 -21.59
N GLY A 1126 0.48 -11.40 -22.11
CA GLY A 1126 1.35 -10.23 -21.97
C GLY A 1126 0.55 -8.94 -21.75
N ALA A 1127 1.25 -7.87 -21.38
CA ALA A 1127 0.69 -6.53 -21.34
C ALA A 1127 0.99 -5.85 -22.69
N ILE A 1128 -0.03 -5.61 -23.49
CA ILE A 1128 0.14 -4.91 -24.76
C ILE A 1128 0.01 -3.41 -24.52
N THR A 1129 1.09 -2.69 -24.83
CA THR A 1129 1.15 -1.22 -24.82
C THR A 1129 1.49 -0.72 -26.23
N TRP A 1130 1.45 0.59 -26.43
CA TRP A 1130 1.96 1.19 -27.67
C TRP A 1130 3.44 0.84 -27.95
N LEU A 1131 4.24 0.54 -26.91
CA LEU A 1131 5.67 0.23 -27.03
C LEU A 1131 5.98 -1.28 -27.16
N SER A 1132 4.96 -2.13 -27.29
CA SER A 1132 5.12 -3.58 -27.46
C SER A 1132 5.60 -3.96 -28.87
N ASP A 1133 6.56 -4.89 -28.98
CA ASP A 1133 6.90 -5.54 -30.26
C ASP A 1133 6.21 -6.90 -30.37
N ALA A 1134 5.50 -7.14 -31.47
CA ALA A 1134 4.68 -8.34 -31.63
C ALA A 1134 5.48 -9.66 -31.62
N ASN A 1135 6.79 -9.64 -31.92
CA ASN A 1135 7.62 -10.84 -31.78
C ASN A 1135 8.10 -11.01 -30.34
N GLY A 1136 8.59 -9.95 -29.70
CA GLY A 1136 9.00 -9.96 -28.30
C GLY A 1136 7.90 -10.36 -27.32
N GLU A 1137 6.66 -9.89 -27.53
CA GLU A 1137 5.51 -10.30 -26.70
C GLU A 1137 5.13 -11.77 -26.91
N TRP A 1138 5.21 -12.28 -28.16
CA TRP A 1138 5.01 -13.72 -28.43
C TRP A 1138 6.10 -14.58 -27.78
N ASP A 1139 7.36 -14.17 -27.91
CA ASP A 1139 8.49 -14.82 -27.25
C ASP A 1139 8.34 -14.78 -25.71
N GLU A 1140 7.74 -13.72 -25.15
CA GLU A 1140 7.42 -13.65 -23.72
C GLU A 1140 6.28 -14.61 -23.32
N VAL A 1141 5.22 -14.74 -24.10
CA VAL A 1141 4.14 -15.73 -23.87
C VAL A 1141 4.71 -17.15 -23.85
N VAL A 1142 5.52 -17.49 -24.86
CA VAL A 1142 6.18 -18.80 -24.97
C VAL A 1142 7.19 -19.00 -23.84
N LEU A 1143 7.94 -17.96 -23.43
CA LEU A 1143 8.87 -18.02 -22.30
C LEU A 1143 8.14 -18.21 -20.95
N LYS A 1144 6.98 -17.56 -20.76
CA LYS A 1144 6.12 -17.73 -19.57
C LYS A 1144 5.59 -19.17 -19.50
N ALA A 1145 5.18 -19.77 -20.61
CA ALA A 1145 4.79 -21.18 -20.66
C ALA A 1145 5.96 -22.13 -20.39
N ARG A 1146 7.07 -21.99 -21.13
CA ARG A 1146 8.30 -22.79 -20.96
C ARG A 1146 8.93 -22.64 -19.56
N SER A 1147 8.62 -21.58 -18.81
CA SER A 1147 9.07 -21.45 -17.41
C SER A 1147 8.49 -22.53 -16.49
N VAL A 1148 7.23 -22.93 -16.68
CA VAL A 1148 6.57 -24.00 -15.90
C VAL A 1148 6.58 -25.32 -16.64
N LEU A 1149 6.07 -25.35 -17.87
CA LEU A 1149 5.88 -26.57 -18.66
C LEU A 1149 7.17 -27.14 -19.26
N LYS A 1150 8.27 -26.37 -19.28
CA LYS A 1150 9.57 -26.71 -19.91
C LYS A 1150 9.39 -26.99 -21.41
N ASP A 1151 10.09 -27.99 -21.94
CA ASP A 1151 10.17 -28.28 -23.38
C ASP A 1151 8.90 -28.94 -23.95
N ARG A 1152 7.86 -29.09 -23.12
CA ARG A 1152 6.54 -29.67 -23.45
C ARG A 1152 5.62 -28.71 -24.23
N VAL A 1153 6.13 -27.54 -24.61
CA VAL A 1153 5.37 -26.47 -25.28
C VAL A 1153 5.69 -26.48 -26.78
N SER A 1154 4.70 -26.89 -27.59
CA SER A 1154 4.77 -26.67 -29.04
C SER A 1154 4.39 -25.24 -29.40
N GLU A 1155 5.06 -24.70 -30.42
CA GLU A 1155 4.78 -23.38 -31.03
C GLU A 1155 3.65 -23.45 -32.06
#